data_AF-A0A137QVA7-F1
#
_entry.id   AF-A0A137QVA7-F1
#
_cell.length_a   1.000
_cell.length_b   1.000
_cell.length_c   1.000
_cell.angle_alpha   90.00
_cell.angle_beta   90.00
_cell.angle_gamma   90.00
#
_symmetry.space_group_name_H-M   'P 1'
#
loop_
_entity.id
_entity.type
_entity.pdbx_description
1 polymer ?
#
loop_
_entity_poly.entity_id
_entity_poly.type
_entity_poly.pdbx_seq_one_letter_code
_entity_poly.pdbx_strand_id
1 'polypeptide(L)'
;MVRITGYKSHDVRFPTSLTGDGTDAMNTECDYSSAYVALFTDDPNLTGYGMTFTIGRGNDIVCAAIHQLSQRLVGKDIEELFADMGKTWEYLNADPQLRWIGPEKGVVHIALGAVDNALWDLFARSRKKPLWKLVVDFTPEELVRAAAWRYISDAITKEEAIEMLKAKEASKKEREAQVRKLGYPAYVTSAGWLGYTDEKVARLTKEALAAGFNHFKMKVGANVDDDLRRGLLIRSIIDDPQYVSVKRDPQNEELEGKNAGPTGSVLMIDANQVWDVPQAVDYVTKLKAIRPWFIEEPTAPDDILGHAAIRKALKPHGIGVATGEHAHNRMVFKQLLQAEAIDVCQIDSCRLAGVSEVLSVLLMAAKHGVVVCPHAGGVGLCEYVIHLSLIDYIAVSGTMQRNVLEYVDHLHEHFVNPCSINDKGRYNVPNDPNEGYSIEMHKSSIAEYEWPNGTYWEKRRAEGRPPAQGSSQPHSLARINESFENIRAEFDNVVAEANLVRGQKEEIEGKVVQQVNELNIIKQSLYDLESQHNKVRQQFEDELVRLRSELMTTRQQLAAATSGAGGPPPSGPGISAGPGAPSQIGPGGALVGGGAPYPPVAGEPPYNRDYPRDRPPEREPRGTERSGMPPLGADRGLGPLRESERDRDRLDRDREQRDRDRDRLDRDRDRAPDSRDPKRMKSERIKGDRPDHFSPSLGTMGIGPSSGGPTPKLPPPPGPGAYGGPTSSGPGEPVVPSHTGPGLHTGPGGPGAPPPLAGPSSAHPTTGPGVSAVGPPVGGNQGFPDDLDIQTVPPDLKKEGTDWFAIFNPKAKRQLDVSLVHTLMHESVVCCVRFSADGKYLATGCNRTAQIYDTKTGAKTCVLVDDAAGKAGDLYIRSVCFSPDGKYLATGAEDKQIRIWDIAKKRIRNVFDGHQQEIYSLDFSTDGRLIVSGSGDKTARIWDMVDGTSKVLTINDHDSLNNDAGVTSVAISPNGQYVAAGSLDTVVRIWDVQTGQLVERLRGHRDSVYSVAFTPDGKGLVSGSLDKTLKFWDVSALGGGPGQVAKRSKEVKRDDKGSPCTMNFTGHKEETTTYSFTDSIHLVISIDLSPAGSILATGSGDWQARIWSYNQV
;
A
#
# COMPACT_ATOMS: atom_id res chain seq x y z
N MET A 1 10.77 36.86 26.77
CA MET A 1 10.82 35.70 25.87
C MET A 1 9.77 34.75 26.37
N VAL A 2 8.66 34.65 25.64
CA VAL A 2 7.52 33.84 26.05
C VAL A 2 7.82 32.39 25.68
N ARG A 3 7.61 31.46 26.60
CA ARG A 3 7.96 30.04 26.43
C ARG A 3 6.73 29.16 26.49
N ILE A 4 6.72 28.08 25.71
CA ILE A 4 5.70 27.04 25.81
C ILE A 4 5.92 26.30 27.14
N THR A 5 4.97 26.41 28.06
CA THR A 5 5.05 25.85 29.43
C THR A 5 4.48 24.45 29.53
N GLY A 6 3.59 24.08 28.60
CA GLY A 6 2.94 22.78 28.55
C GLY A 6 1.90 22.72 27.45
N TYR A 7 1.13 21.64 27.43
CA TYR A 7 0.06 21.42 26.46
C TYR A 7 -1.04 20.56 27.09
N LYS A 8 -2.21 20.54 26.46
CA LYS A 8 -3.25 19.54 26.71
C LYS A 8 -3.84 19.10 25.38
N SER A 9 -3.92 17.79 25.15
CA SER A 9 -4.73 17.22 24.08
C SER A 9 -6.08 16.77 24.62
N HIS A 10 -7.09 16.79 23.76
CA HIS A 10 -8.47 16.41 24.03
C HIS A 10 -8.98 15.53 22.88
N ASP A 11 -9.49 14.36 23.21
CA ASP A 11 -10.22 13.48 22.28
C ASP A 11 -11.68 13.92 22.29
N VAL A 12 -12.14 14.67 21.28
CA VAL A 12 -13.52 15.20 21.24
C VAL A 12 -14.28 14.52 20.10
N ARG A 13 -15.46 13.96 20.39
CA ARG A 13 -16.24 13.16 19.42
C ARG A 13 -17.70 13.61 19.38
N PHE A 14 -18.21 13.89 18.18
CA PHE A 14 -19.59 14.33 17.94
C PHE A 14 -20.40 13.19 17.31
N PRO A 15 -21.64 12.94 17.78
CA PRO A 15 -22.41 11.74 17.44
C PRO A 15 -23.18 11.88 16.11
N THR A 16 -22.49 12.28 15.03
CA THR A 16 -23.08 12.55 13.70
C THR A 16 -23.70 11.31 13.03
N SER A 17 -23.27 10.11 13.44
CA SER A 17 -23.85 8.84 12.97
C SER A 17 -25.36 8.73 13.26
N LEU A 18 -25.88 9.47 14.24
CA LEU A 18 -27.29 9.45 14.64
C LEU A 18 -28.22 10.19 13.67
N THR A 19 -27.68 11.13 12.88
CA THR A 19 -28.44 11.93 11.90
C THR A 19 -28.13 11.56 10.45
N GLY A 20 -27.07 10.77 10.23
CA GLY A 20 -26.59 10.36 8.91
C GLY A 20 -25.79 11.46 8.20
N ASP A 21 -25.42 12.53 8.91
CA ASP A 21 -24.60 13.60 8.37
C ASP A 21 -23.16 13.11 8.17
N GLY A 22 -22.58 13.42 7.01
CA GLY A 22 -21.23 12.96 6.66
C GLY A 22 -21.14 11.51 6.16
N THR A 23 -22.25 10.89 5.75
CA THR A 23 -22.24 9.51 5.22
C THR A 23 -22.01 9.46 3.71
N ASP A 24 -21.07 8.61 3.29
CA ASP A 24 -20.67 8.41 1.90
C ASP A 24 -20.56 6.92 1.52
N ALA A 25 -20.00 6.60 0.36
CA ALA A 25 -19.94 5.23 -0.18
C ALA A 25 -18.93 4.33 0.54
N MET A 26 -17.92 4.90 1.19
CA MET A 26 -16.90 4.22 1.99
C MET A 26 -17.21 4.35 3.49
N ASN A 27 -17.54 5.57 3.92
CA ASN A 27 -17.69 5.94 5.32
C ASN A 27 -19.19 6.01 5.70
N THR A 28 -19.75 4.86 6.10
CA THR A 28 -21.19 4.70 6.38
C THR A 28 -21.61 4.91 7.83
N GLU A 29 -20.66 4.89 8.79
CA GLU A 29 -20.88 5.14 10.23
C GLU A 29 -19.86 6.16 10.78
N CYS A 30 -20.08 7.45 10.48
CA CYS A 30 -19.16 8.54 10.86
C CYS A 30 -19.60 9.24 12.17
N ASP A 31 -18.73 9.25 13.19
CA ASP A 31 -18.84 10.18 14.33
C ASP A 31 -17.72 11.23 14.20
N TYR A 32 -18.03 12.39 13.60
CA TYR A 32 -17.09 13.49 13.36
C TYR A 32 -16.36 13.85 14.65
N SER A 33 -15.03 13.84 14.61
CA SER A 33 -14.18 13.90 15.80
C SER A 33 -12.97 14.78 15.58
N SER A 34 -12.50 15.39 16.66
CA SER A 34 -11.35 16.29 16.69
C SER A 34 -10.32 15.73 17.67
N ALA A 35 -9.12 15.44 17.17
CA ALA A 35 -7.95 15.20 18.00
C ALA A 35 -7.34 16.58 18.30
N TYR A 36 -7.87 17.23 19.32
CA TYR A 36 -7.63 18.63 19.64
C TYR A 36 -6.37 18.82 20.50
N VAL A 37 -5.72 19.98 20.40
CA VAL A 37 -4.57 20.36 21.23
C VAL A 37 -4.56 21.86 21.54
N ALA A 38 -4.24 22.18 22.79
CA ALA A 38 -3.90 23.51 23.26
C ALA A 38 -2.44 23.54 23.73
N LEU A 39 -1.65 24.50 23.23
CA LEU A 39 -0.28 24.80 23.65
C LEU A 39 -0.31 26.02 24.58
N PHE A 40 0.09 25.84 25.84
CA PHE A 40 0.11 26.90 26.85
C PHE A 40 1.48 27.57 26.91
N THR A 41 1.50 28.87 27.24
CA THR A 41 2.76 29.63 27.44
C THR A 41 2.90 30.14 28.88
N ASP A 42 3.96 30.91 29.16
CA ASP A 42 4.11 31.67 30.41
C ASP A 42 3.41 33.04 30.39
N ASP A 43 2.83 33.45 29.26
CA ASP A 43 1.77 34.47 29.22
C ASP A 43 0.39 33.78 29.29
N PRO A 44 -0.38 33.94 30.39
CA PRO A 44 -1.69 33.31 30.54
C PRO A 44 -2.75 33.80 29.55
N ASN A 45 -2.47 34.86 28.77
CA ASN A 45 -3.34 35.40 27.73
C ASN A 45 -2.98 34.86 26.32
N LEU A 46 -1.93 34.05 26.19
CA LEU A 46 -1.45 33.51 24.92
C LEU A 46 -1.40 31.98 24.98
N THR A 47 -2.39 31.36 24.35
CA THR A 47 -2.52 29.92 24.10
C THR A 47 -2.68 29.71 22.60
N GLY A 48 -2.10 28.63 22.08
CA GLY A 48 -2.21 28.22 20.68
C GLY A 48 -3.07 26.99 20.54
N TYR A 49 -4.01 26.98 19.59
CA TYR A 49 -4.99 25.93 19.41
C TYR A 49 -4.85 25.26 18.04
N GLY A 50 -4.88 23.94 18.04
CA GLY A 50 -4.83 23.15 16.82
C GLY A 50 -5.61 21.85 16.96
N MET A 51 -5.86 21.19 15.84
CA MET A 51 -6.47 19.87 15.82
C MET A 51 -6.14 19.12 14.52
N THR A 52 -6.50 17.83 14.50
CA THR A 52 -6.84 17.15 13.25
C THR A 52 -8.21 16.48 13.34
N PHE A 53 -8.89 16.42 12.20
CA PHE A 53 -10.15 15.71 12.01
C PHE A 53 -9.96 14.18 11.97
N THR A 54 -10.93 13.44 12.53
CA THR A 54 -11.14 11.99 12.33
C THR A 54 -12.65 11.67 12.36
N ILE A 55 -13.04 10.44 12.04
CA ILE A 55 -14.45 9.96 12.03
C ILE A 55 -14.80 9.04 13.20
N GLY A 56 -14.14 9.20 14.35
CA GLY A 56 -14.52 8.56 15.61
C GLY A 56 -13.49 7.57 16.14
N ARG A 57 -13.55 6.31 15.69
CA ARG A 57 -12.61 5.26 16.14
C ARG A 57 -11.19 5.63 15.70
N GLY A 58 -10.24 5.63 16.63
CA GLY A 58 -8.83 5.99 16.38
C GLY A 58 -8.46 7.44 16.75
N ASN A 59 -9.42 8.31 17.07
CA ASN A 59 -9.13 9.69 17.53
C ASN A 59 -8.23 9.70 18.78
N ASP A 60 -8.43 8.72 19.66
CA ASP A 60 -7.62 8.43 20.85
C ASP A 60 -6.14 8.15 20.51
N ILE A 61 -5.88 7.41 19.42
CA ILE A 61 -4.53 7.07 18.94
C ILE A 61 -3.84 8.33 18.39
N VAL A 62 -4.61 9.20 17.71
CA VAL A 62 -4.10 10.49 17.21
C VAL A 62 -3.76 11.43 18.37
N CYS A 63 -4.61 11.53 19.41
CA CYS A 63 -4.29 12.26 20.64
C CYS A 63 -3.02 11.74 21.33
N ALA A 64 -2.78 10.42 21.32
CA ALA A 64 -1.54 9.84 21.84
C ALA A 64 -0.29 10.23 21.01
N ALA A 65 -0.42 10.36 19.69
CA ALA A 65 0.66 10.85 18.83
C ALA A 65 0.90 12.37 19.00
N ILE A 66 -0.18 13.17 19.14
CA ILE A 66 -0.13 14.60 19.46
C ILE A 66 0.66 14.84 20.76
N HIS A 67 0.49 13.98 21.77
CA HIS A 67 1.24 14.07 23.03
C HIS A 67 2.76 13.97 22.81
N GLN A 68 3.22 12.97 22.05
CA GLN A 68 4.66 12.78 21.77
C GLN A 68 5.28 13.98 21.02
N LEU A 69 4.55 14.52 20.06
CA LEU A 69 4.99 15.67 19.26
C LEU A 69 4.96 16.97 20.08
N SER A 70 3.89 17.23 20.84
CA SER A 70 3.76 18.42 21.70
C SER A 70 4.83 18.46 22.80
N GLN A 71 5.25 17.30 23.30
CA GLN A 71 6.31 17.21 24.31
C GLN A 71 7.66 17.78 23.83
N ARG A 72 7.93 17.78 22.52
CA ARG A 72 9.16 18.35 21.91
C ARG A 72 9.17 19.89 21.94
N LEU A 73 8.03 20.54 22.21
CA LEU A 73 7.89 22.00 22.25
C LEU A 73 8.02 22.59 23.66
N VAL A 74 7.86 21.79 24.72
CA VAL A 74 7.89 22.29 26.10
C VAL A 74 9.26 22.89 26.45
N GLY A 75 9.25 24.12 26.95
CA GLY A 75 10.43 24.92 27.30
C GLY A 75 11.02 25.75 26.15
N LYS A 76 10.55 25.59 24.90
CA LYS A 76 10.98 26.41 23.75
C LYS A 76 10.52 27.86 23.89
N ASP A 77 11.33 28.80 23.40
CA ASP A 77 10.92 30.20 23.17
C ASP A 77 10.09 30.27 21.89
N ILE A 78 8.93 30.93 21.94
CA ILE A 78 8.06 31.04 20.77
C ILE A 78 8.71 31.87 19.65
N GLU A 79 9.54 32.84 19.99
CA GLU A 79 10.22 33.69 19.00
C GLU A 79 11.33 32.94 18.24
N GLU A 80 11.97 31.94 18.86
CA GLU A 80 12.90 31.03 18.18
C GLU A 80 12.18 30.16 17.15
N LEU A 81 10.93 29.73 17.45
CA LEU A 81 10.12 28.90 16.56
C LEU A 81 9.53 29.71 15.40
N PHE A 82 9.02 30.92 15.68
CA PHE A 82 8.35 31.78 14.70
C PHE A 82 9.31 32.43 13.70
N ALA A 83 10.60 32.55 14.02
CA ALA A 83 11.61 33.11 13.13
C ALA A 83 11.81 32.30 11.83
N ASP A 84 11.48 31.01 11.84
CA ASP A 84 11.61 30.11 10.69
C ASP A 84 10.66 28.91 10.83
N MET A 85 9.37 29.12 10.49
CA MET A 85 8.35 28.07 10.61
C MET A 85 8.67 26.81 9.78
N GLY A 86 9.38 26.93 8.66
CA GLY A 86 9.85 25.79 7.88
C GLY A 86 10.85 24.94 8.66
N LYS A 87 11.82 25.55 9.36
CA LYS A 87 12.71 24.84 10.29
C LYS A 87 11.99 24.29 11.53
N THR A 88 10.95 24.96 12.01
CA THR A 88 10.13 24.47 13.14
C THR A 88 9.36 23.21 12.76
N TRP A 89 8.77 23.19 11.56
CA TRP A 89 8.16 22.01 10.95
C TRP A 89 9.19 20.90 10.75
N GLU A 90 10.37 21.23 10.20
CA GLU A 90 11.48 20.26 10.05
C GLU A 90 11.92 19.71 11.41
N TYR A 91 12.00 20.52 12.48
CA TYR A 91 12.35 20.06 13.82
C TYR A 91 11.33 19.08 14.42
N LEU A 92 10.04 19.29 14.18
CA LEU A 92 9.00 18.36 14.62
C LEU A 92 9.05 17.03 13.84
N ASN A 93 9.23 17.10 12.51
CA ASN A 93 9.32 15.94 11.60
C ASN A 93 10.71 15.27 11.54
N ALA A 94 11.75 15.83 12.17
CA ALA A 94 13.11 15.28 12.19
C ALA A 94 13.34 14.19 13.25
N ASP A 95 12.35 13.87 14.07
CA ASP A 95 12.43 12.74 15.01
C ASP A 95 12.52 11.41 14.22
N PRO A 96 13.62 10.65 14.29
CA PRO A 96 13.77 9.46 13.47
C PRO A 96 12.81 8.32 13.86
N GLN A 97 12.35 8.30 15.12
CA GLN A 97 11.51 7.25 15.67
C GLN A 97 10.02 7.54 15.41
N LEU A 98 9.57 8.79 15.61
CA LEU A 98 8.22 9.22 15.23
C LEU A 98 8.07 9.23 13.69
N ARG A 99 9.10 9.62 12.94
CA ARG A 99 9.07 9.54 11.47
C ARG A 99 9.02 8.08 10.97
N TRP A 100 9.50 7.09 11.74
CA TRP A 100 9.44 5.68 11.34
C TRP A 100 8.01 5.13 11.25
N ILE A 101 7.08 5.63 12.08
CA ILE A 101 5.66 5.24 12.05
C ILE A 101 4.81 6.04 11.05
N GLY A 102 5.47 6.79 10.14
CA GLY A 102 4.86 7.37 8.93
C GLY A 102 5.43 6.66 7.69
N PRO A 103 6.49 7.20 7.04
CA PRO A 103 7.03 8.55 7.18
C PRO A 103 6.18 9.57 6.40
N GLU A 104 5.91 10.71 7.02
CA GLU A 104 5.08 11.77 6.43
C GLU A 104 3.71 11.25 5.89
N LYS A 105 3.08 10.32 6.62
CA LYS A 105 1.75 9.77 6.33
C LYS A 105 1.05 9.28 7.61
N GLY A 106 -0.26 9.09 7.54
CA GLY A 106 -1.05 8.43 8.60
C GLY A 106 -1.09 9.20 9.93
N VAL A 107 -1.34 8.46 11.01
CA VAL A 107 -1.62 8.96 12.38
C VAL A 107 -0.60 9.98 12.86
N VAL A 108 0.71 9.72 12.67
CA VAL A 108 1.77 10.61 13.16
C VAL A 108 1.84 11.92 12.38
N HIS A 109 1.45 11.93 11.10
CA HIS A 109 1.52 13.10 10.24
C HIS A 109 0.32 14.04 10.43
N ILE A 110 -0.87 13.49 10.64
CA ILE A 110 -2.05 14.29 11.01
C ILE A 110 -1.92 14.84 12.45
N ALA A 111 -1.28 14.09 13.36
CA ALA A 111 -0.89 14.59 14.68
C ALA A 111 0.17 15.71 14.59
N LEU A 112 1.12 15.60 13.66
CA LEU A 112 2.07 16.67 13.35
C LEU A 112 1.35 17.91 12.80
N GLY A 113 0.35 17.73 11.93
CA GLY A 113 -0.49 18.82 11.43
C GLY A 113 -1.25 19.55 12.54
N ALA A 114 -1.84 18.81 13.49
CA ALA A 114 -2.49 19.40 14.65
C ALA A 114 -1.53 20.29 15.49
N VAL A 115 -0.27 19.86 15.66
CA VAL A 115 0.74 20.58 16.46
C VAL A 115 1.35 21.75 15.69
N ASP A 116 1.61 21.63 14.38
CA ASP A 116 2.05 22.75 13.51
C ASP A 116 0.94 23.82 13.43
N ASN A 117 -0.32 23.42 13.21
CA ASN A 117 -1.46 24.34 13.21
C ASN A 117 -1.62 25.07 14.55
N ALA A 118 -1.36 24.41 15.69
CA ALA A 118 -1.39 25.06 17.00
C ALA A 118 -0.26 26.10 17.19
N LEU A 119 0.92 25.88 16.60
CA LEU A 119 1.99 26.88 16.56
C LEU A 119 1.66 28.04 15.63
N TRP A 120 1.02 27.79 14.50
CA TRP A 120 0.55 28.83 13.57
C TRP A 120 -0.56 29.69 14.16
N ASP A 121 -1.50 29.10 14.91
CA ASP A 121 -2.49 29.83 15.70
C ASP A 121 -1.81 30.67 16.80
N LEU A 122 -0.88 30.08 17.58
CA LEU A 122 -0.08 30.80 18.58
C LEU A 122 0.66 32.01 17.97
N PHE A 123 1.24 31.84 16.78
CA PHE A 123 1.93 32.89 16.05
C PHE A 123 0.95 34.00 15.66
N ALA A 124 -0.17 33.66 15.02
CA ALA A 124 -1.22 34.60 14.61
C ALA A 124 -1.78 35.40 15.81
N ARG A 125 -2.08 34.72 16.92
CA ARG A 125 -2.55 35.33 18.18
C ARG A 125 -1.51 36.23 18.84
N SER A 126 -0.22 35.85 18.80
CA SER A 126 0.87 36.69 19.32
C SER A 126 1.04 38.00 18.52
N ARG A 127 0.72 37.97 17.22
CA ARG A 127 0.80 39.13 16.32
C ARG A 127 -0.52 39.90 16.18
N LYS A 128 -1.56 39.48 16.90
CA LYS A 128 -2.92 40.03 16.89
C LYS A 128 -3.51 40.16 15.47
N LYS A 129 -3.50 39.03 14.76
CA LYS A 129 -4.10 38.87 13.41
C LYS A 129 -4.78 37.50 13.30
N PRO A 130 -5.80 37.33 12.44
CA PRO A 130 -6.10 36.02 11.89
C PRO A 130 -4.93 35.50 11.04
N LEU A 131 -4.71 34.18 11.01
CA LEU A 131 -3.58 33.52 10.36
C LEU A 131 -3.42 33.94 8.90
N TRP A 132 -4.52 34.04 8.16
CA TRP A 132 -4.45 34.42 6.75
C TRP A 132 -3.81 35.80 6.58
N LYS A 133 -4.10 36.74 7.50
CA LYS A 133 -3.54 38.09 7.49
C LYS A 133 -2.11 38.16 8.03
N LEU A 134 -1.72 37.23 8.92
CA LEU A 134 -0.31 37.04 9.28
C LEU A 134 0.50 36.66 8.02
N VAL A 135 0.11 35.59 7.34
CA VAL A 135 0.87 35.04 6.19
C VAL A 135 0.78 35.93 4.95
N VAL A 136 -0.34 36.61 4.70
CA VAL A 136 -0.45 37.60 3.61
C VAL A 136 0.48 38.79 3.80
N ASP A 137 0.74 39.20 5.05
CA ASP A 137 1.65 40.31 5.37
C ASP A 137 3.14 39.93 5.34
N PHE A 138 3.48 38.65 5.18
CA PHE A 138 4.86 38.21 4.95
C PHE A 138 5.41 38.70 3.61
N THR A 139 6.70 39.00 3.58
CA THR A 139 7.47 39.10 2.34
C THR A 139 7.50 37.75 1.59
N PRO A 140 7.73 37.74 0.27
CA PRO A 140 7.95 36.51 -0.51
C PRO A 140 8.98 35.56 0.13
N GLU A 141 10.09 36.11 0.62
CA GLU A 141 11.14 35.38 1.32
C GLU A 141 10.70 34.77 2.66
N GLU A 142 9.82 35.43 3.42
CA GLU A 142 9.30 34.90 4.68
C GLU A 142 8.26 33.80 4.46
N LEU A 143 7.38 33.95 3.46
CA LEU A 143 6.42 32.90 3.09
C LEU A 143 7.15 31.65 2.59
N VAL A 144 8.16 31.81 1.73
CA VAL A 144 9.01 30.69 1.27
C VAL A 144 9.86 30.09 2.41
N ARG A 145 10.33 30.88 3.38
CA ARG A 145 10.99 30.37 4.58
C ARG A 145 10.05 29.53 5.46
N ALA A 146 8.77 29.88 5.50
CA ALA A 146 7.78 29.20 6.34
C ALA A 146 7.25 27.86 5.78
N ALA A 147 7.52 27.54 4.51
CA ALA A 147 7.02 26.33 3.85
C ALA A 147 7.97 25.12 3.98
N ALA A 148 7.45 23.90 3.75
CA ALA A 148 8.20 22.64 3.85
C ALA A 148 8.80 22.19 2.49
N TRP A 149 10.13 22.13 2.37
CA TRP A 149 10.83 22.01 1.08
C TRP A 149 11.45 20.66 0.75
N ARG A 150 11.54 19.74 1.71
CA ARG A 150 12.19 18.45 1.49
C ARG A 150 11.42 17.64 0.43
N TYR A 151 12.14 17.10 -0.57
CA TYR A 151 11.64 16.25 -1.66
C TYR A 151 10.75 16.88 -2.75
N ILE A 152 10.67 18.22 -2.84
CA ILE A 152 9.89 18.92 -3.90
C ILE A 152 10.70 19.80 -4.86
N SER A 153 12.02 19.88 -4.71
CA SER A 153 12.90 20.74 -5.51
C SER A 153 12.93 20.43 -7.01
N ASP A 154 12.53 19.22 -7.40
CA ASP A 154 12.36 18.77 -8.79
C ASP A 154 11.03 19.21 -9.43
N ALA A 155 10.09 19.75 -8.64
CA ALA A 155 8.84 20.34 -9.13
C ALA A 155 8.79 21.86 -8.88
N ILE A 156 9.30 22.35 -7.75
CA ILE A 156 9.44 23.78 -7.48
C ILE A 156 10.64 24.09 -6.59
N THR A 157 11.43 25.09 -6.99
CA THR A 157 12.56 25.63 -6.22
C THR A 157 12.12 26.80 -5.34
N LYS A 158 12.94 27.17 -4.35
CA LYS A 158 12.65 28.33 -3.48
C LYS A 158 12.69 29.63 -4.27
N GLU A 159 13.57 29.68 -5.27
CA GLU A 159 13.85 30.81 -6.14
C GLU A 159 12.65 31.08 -7.07
N GLU A 160 12.11 30.05 -7.74
CA GLU A 160 10.89 30.16 -8.55
C GLU A 160 9.68 30.60 -7.69
N ALA A 161 9.54 30.07 -6.48
CA ALA A 161 8.45 30.47 -5.58
C ALA A 161 8.57 31.93 -5.14
N ILE A 162 9.77 32.42 -4.82
CA ILE A 162 10.02 33.85 -4.52
C ILE A 162 9.67 34.72 -5.74
N GLU A 163 10.02 34.30 -6.95
CA GLU A 163 9.68 35.03 -8.19
C GLU A 163 8.16 35.09 -8.43
N MET A 164 7.46 33.95 -8.32
CA MET A 164 6.00 33.87 -8.45
C MET A 164 5.29 34.79 -7.45
N LEU A 165 5.71 34.80 -6.19
CA LEU A 165 5.13 35.63 -5.14
C LEU A 165 5.40 37.12 -5.38
N LYS A 166 6.62 37.50 -5.80
CA LYS A 166 6.99 38.89 -6.17
C LYS A 166 6.15 39.40 -7.34
N ALA A 167 5.91 38.57 -8.35
CA ALA A 167 5.05 38.92 -9.49
C ALA A 167 3.59 39.23 -9.10
N LYS A 168 3.14 38.81 -7.90
CA LYS A 168 1.80 39.09 -7.36
C LYS A 168 1.80 40.16 -6.26
N GLU A 169 2.94 40.51 -5.68
CA GLU A 169 3.05 41.29 -4.45
C GLU A 169 2.38 42.67 -4.52
N ALA A 170 2.61 43.41 -5.60
CA ALA A 170 2.10 44.78 -5.79
C ALA A 170 0.57 44.91 -5.67
N SER A 171 -0.18 43.85 -6.03
CA SER A 171 -1.64 43.81 -6.01
C SER A 171 -2.25 43.06 -4.82
N LYS A 172 -1.44 42.64 -3.82
CA LYS A 172 -1.94 42.05 -2.55
C LYS A 172 -3.05 42.89 -1.89
N LYS A 173 -2.85 44.21 -1.79
CA LYS A 173 -3.80 45.13 -1.11
C LYS A 173 -5.14 45.27 -1.83
N GLU A 174 -5.12 45.25 -3.16
CA GLU A 174 -6.32 45.30 -3.99
C GLU A 174 -7.14 44.01 -3.84
N ARG A 175 -6.47 42.85 -3.90
CA ARG A 175 -7.11 41.55 -3.66
C ARG A 175 -7.70 41.43 -2.27
N GLU A 176 -6.98 41.86 -1.22
CA GLU A 176 -7.53 41.88 0.14
C GLU A 176 -8.81 42.73 0.23
N ALA A 177 -8.81 43.94 -0.33
CA ALA A 177 -9.99 44.79 -0.36
C ALA A 177 -11.16 44.18 -1.17
N GLN A 178 -10.85 43.51 -2.29
CA GLN A 178 -11.82 42.83 -3.13
C GLN A 178 -12.51 41.66 -2.40
N VAL A 179 -11.76 40.74 -1.79
CA VAL A 179 -12.37 39.60 -1.08
C VAL A 179 -13.07 40.01 0.22
N ARG A 180 -12.57 41.03 0.95
CA ARG A 180 -13.31 41.62 2.08
C ARG A 180 -14.66 42.23 1.67
N LYS A 181 -14.82 42.65 0.41
CA LYS A 181 -16.08 43.18 -0.14
C LYS A 181 -17.02 42.11 -0.69
N LEU A 182 -16.48 41.00 -1.21
CA LEU A 182 -17.25 39.97 -1.95
C LEU A 182 -17.48 38.67 -1.15
N GLY A 183 -16.64 38.37 -0.16
CA GLY A 183 -16.46 37.02 0.37
C GLY A 183 -15.76 36.09 -0.62
N TYR A 184 -15.37 34.90 -0.16
CA TYR A 184 -14.67 33.87 -0.94
C TYR A 184 -15.67 32.88 -1.57
N PRO A 185 -15.54 32.43 -2.85
CA PRO A 185 -16.48 31.47 -3.45
C PRO A 185 -16.61 30.17 -2.64
N ALA A 186 -17.84 29.72 -2.40
CA ALA A 186 -18.12 28.44 -1.73
C ALA A 186 -19.01 27.52 -2.60
N TYR A 187 -18.91 26.21 -2.34
CA TYR A 187 -19.77 25.15 -2.84
C TYR A 187 -20.38 24.38 -1.67
N VAL A 188 -21.51 23.70 -1.91
CA VAL A 188 -22.22 22.97 -0.85
C VAL A 188 -22.25 21.47 -1.12
N THR A 189 -21.95 20.67 -0.09
CA THR A 189 -22.03 19.19 -0.14
C THR A 189 -23.24 18.67 0.64
N SER A 190 -23.79 19.47 1.56
CA SER A 190 -24.88 19.04 2.47
C SER A 190 -26.18 18.62 1.77
N ALA A 191 -26.41 19.05 0.53
CA ALA A 191 -27.55 18.64 -0.28
C ALA A 191 -27.41 17.25 -0.94
N GLY A 192 -26.21 16.66 -0.94
CA GLY A 192 -25.84 15.53 -1.81
C GLY A 192 -25.29 14.28 -1.11
N TRP A 193 -25.38 14.17 0.22
CA TRP A 193 -25.01 12.96 0.99
C TRP A 193 -25.79 11.71 0.54
N LEU A 194 -25.24 10.52 0.80
CA LEU A 194 -25.96 9.27 0.56
C LEU A 194 -27.07 9.04 1.61
N GLY A 195 -27.98 8.11 1.33
CA GLY A 195 -29.11 7.80 2.20
C GLY A 195 -30.21 8.88 2.29
N TYR A 196 -30.04 10.05 1.68
CA TYR A 196 -31.05 11.11 1.66
C TYR A 196 -32.14 10.79 0.64
N THR A 197 -33.41 10.98 1.04
CA THR A 197 -34.55 10.83 0.11
C THR A 197 -34.59 11.97 -0.90
N ASP A 198 -35.23 11.74 -2.04
CA ASP A 198 -35.35 12.72 -3.13
C ASP A 198 -36.01 14.03 -2.66
N GLU A 199 -36.95 13.97 -1.72
CA GLU A 199 -37.55 15.15 -1.11
C GLU A 199 -36.54 15.94 -0.26
N LYS A 200 -35.65 15.24 0.47
CA LYS A 200 -34.58 15.88 1.26
C LYS A 200 -33.53 16.51 0.34
N VAL A 201 -33.07 15.78 -0.70
CA VAL A 201 -32.15 16.29 -1.72
C VAL A 201 -32.74 17.51 -2.45
N ALA A 202 -33.97 17.41 -2.94
CA ALA A 202 -34.65 18.49 -3.65
C ALA A 202 -34.90 19.73 -2.79
N ARG A 203 -35.22 19.54 -1.50
CA ARG A 203 -35.39 20.64 -0.55
C ARG A 203 -34.07 21.34 -0.25
N LEU A 204 -33.03 20.59 0.14
CA LEU A 204 -31.71 21.15 0.47
C LEU A 204 -31.06 21.85 -0.73
N THR A 205 -31.24 21.32 -1.94
CA THR A 205 -30.76 21.97 -3.18
C THR A 205 -31.42 23.35 -3.38
N LYS A 206 -32.72 23.48 -3.10
CA LYS A 206 -33.47 24.76 -3.20
C LYS A 206 -33.09 25.74 -2.09
N GLU A 207 -32.88 25.24 -0.87
CA GLU A 207 -32.42 26.05 0.27
C GLU A 207 -31.02 26.62 0.02
N ALA A 208 -30.09 25.83 -0.52
CA ALA A 208 -28.77 26.30 -0.91
C ALA A 208 -28.78 27.30 -2.08
N LEU A 209 -29.64 27.11 -3.09
CA LEU A 209 -29.84 28.12 -4.14
C LEU A 209 -30.39 29.44 -3.56
N ALA A 210 -31.32 29.36 -2.60
CA ALA A 210 -31.87 30.53 -1.91
C ALA A 210 -30.81 31.25 -1.05
N ALA A 211 -29.90 30.51 -0.41
CA ALA A 211 -28.72 31.02 0.29
C ALA A 211 -27.60 31.54 -0.65
N GLY A 212 -27.80 31.46 -1.97
CA GLY A 212 -26.93 32.09 -2.96
C GLY A 212 -25.79 31.22 -3.51
N PHE A 213 -25.70 29.94 -3.13
CA PHE A 213 -24.71 29.02 -3.70
C PHE A 213 -24.92 28.81 -5.21
N ASN A 214 -23.84 28.40 -5.92
CA ASN A 214 -23.89 28.03 -7.33
C ASN A 214 -23.01 26.83 -7.72
N HIS A 215 -22.32 26.24 -6.76
CA HIS A 215 -21.54 25.01 -6.94
C HIS A 215 -22.07 23.98 -5.92
N PHE A 216 -22.29 22.75 -6.37
CA PHE A 216 -22.95 21.69 -5.60
C PHE A 216 -22.12 20.41 -5.75
N LYS A 217 -21.90 19.67 -4.66
CA LYS A 217 -21.29 18.33 -4.69
C LYS A 217 -22.30 17.28 -4.25
N MET A 218 -22.27 16.10 -4.88
CA MET A 218 -23.03 14.94 -4.45
C MET A 218 -22.16 13.70 -4.36
N LYS A 219 -22.37 12.91 -3.30
CA LYS A 219 -21.73 11.61 -3.12
C LYS A 219 -22.33 10.61 -4.11
N VAL A 220 -21.49 9.75 -4.69
CA VAL A 220 -21.81 8.65 -5.63
C VAL A 220 -21.03 7.41 -5.21
N GLY A 221 -21.23 6.27 -5.88
CA GLY A 221 -20.41 5.06 -5.67
C GLY A 221 -21.20 3.77 -5.44
N ALA A 222 -22.35 3.88 -4.79
CA ALA A 222 -23.12 2.73 -4.30
C ALA A 222 -24.06 2.10 -5.34
N ASN A 223 -24.76 2.91 -6.15
CA ASN A 223 -25.63 2.42 -7.22
C ASN A 223 -25.73 3.45 -8.36
N VAL A 224 -25.36 3.05 -9.58
CA VAL A 224 -25.23 3.99 -10.72
C VAL A 224 -26.57 4.56 -11.20
N ASP A 225 -27.67 3.82 -11.05
CA ASP A 225 -29.01 4.27 -11.45
C ASP A 225 -29.57 5.25 -10.41
N ASP A 226 -29.34 5.02 -9.12
CA ASP A 226 -29.69 5.96 -8.06
C ASP A 226 -28.82 7.23 -8.09
N ASP A 227 -27.53 7.11 -8.41
CA ASP A 227 -26.63 8.24 -8.61
C ASP A 227 -27.08 9.09 -9.80
N LEU A 228 -27.40 8.45 -10.93
CA LEU A 228 -27.96 9.12 -12.11
C LEU A 228 -29.29 9.81 -11.80
N ARG A 229 -30.20 9.13 -11.09
CA ARG A 229 -31.52 9.63 -10.68
C ARG A 229 -31.41 10.87 -9.78
N ARG A 230 -30.59 10.81 -8.72
CA ARG A 230 -30.35 11.95 -7.80
C ARG A 230 -29.65 13.12 -8.50
N GLY A 231 -28.67 12.85 -9.35
CA GLY A 231 -27.98 13.90 -10.10
C GLY A 231 -28.86 14.59 -11.15
N LEU A 232 -29.78 13.85 -11.79
CA LEU A 232 -30.78 14.43 -12.70
C LEU A 232 -31.80 15.28 -11.93
N LEU A 233 -32.22 14.84 -10.73
CA LEU A 233 -33.05 15.64 -9.83
C LEU A 233 -32.36 16.95 -9.43
N ILE A 234 -31.11 16.91 -8.97
CA ILE A 234 -30.32 18.11 -8.65
C ILE A 234 -30.21 19.01 -9.88
N ARG A 235 -29.86 18.46 -11.06
CA ARG A 235 -29.78 19.24 -12.31
C ARG A 235 -31.11 19.90 -12.68
N SER A 236 -32.23 19.20 -12.55
CA SER A 236 -33.58 19.77 -12.79
C SER A 236 -33.94 20.96 -11.90
N ILE A 237 -33.23 21.15 -10.78
CA ILE A 237 -33.43 22.25 -9.85
C ILE A 237 -32.39 23.35 -10.10
N ILE A 238 -31.10 23.01 -10.20
CA ILE A 238 -30.02 24.02 -10.33
C ILE A 238 -29.91 24.63 -11.73
N ASP A 239 -30.39 23.93 -12.77
CA ASP A 239 -30.46 24.43 -14.15
C ASP A 239 -31.78 25.18 -14.45
N ASP A 240 -32.76 25.20 -13.53
CA ASP A 240 -34.06 25.86 -13.70
C ASP A 240 -34.04 27.31 -13.14
N PRO A 241 -34.23 28.35 -13.98
CA PRO A 241 -34.26 29.73 -13.54
C PRO A 241 -35.31 30.09 -12.47
N GLN A 242 -36.35 29.28 -12.25
CA GLN A 242 -37.37 29.58 -11.22
C GLN A 242 -36.83 29.49 -9.79
N TYR A 243 -35.77 28.71 -9.56
CA TYR A 243 -35.18 28.50 -8.23
C TYR A 243 -33.95 29.38 -7.97
N VAL A 244 -33.49 30.17 -8.95
CA VAL A 244 -32.23 30.92 -8.85
C VAL A 244 -32.48 32.39 -8.52
N SER A 245 -32.28 32.75 -7.25
CA SER A 245 -32.45 34.11 -6.71
C SER A 245 -31.46 35.13 -7.29
N VAL A 246 -30.21 34.71 -7.52
CA VAL A 246 -29.12 35.56 -8.03
C VAL A 246 -28.87 35.25 -9.50
N LYS A 247 -29.20 36.20 -10.39
CA LYS A 247 -28.83 36.09 -11.81
C LYS A 247 -27.30 36.14 -11.96
N ARG A 248 -26.76 35.14 -12.64
CA ARG A 248 -25.33 35.01 -12.99
C ARG A 248 -25.22 34.94 -14.51
N ASP A 249 -24.07 35.32 -15.06
CA ASP A 249 -23.79 35.13 -16.48
C ASP A 249 -23.23 33.71 -16.70
N PRO A 250 -23.92 32.82 -17.43
CA PRO A 250 -23.41 31.48 -17.74
C PRO A 250 -22.24 31.50 -18.76
N GLN A 251 -21.93 32.64 -19.37
CA GLN A 251 -20.78 32.84 -20.27
C GLN A 251 -19.58 33.50 -19.57
N ASN A 252 -19.63 33.69 -18.25
CA ASN A 252 -18.49 34.15 -17.45
C ASN A 252 -17.30 33.19 -17.58
N GLU A 253 -16.11 33.73 -17.87
CA GLU A 253 -14.83 33.01 -17.96
C GLU A 253 -14.56 32.14 -16.71
N GLU A 254 -15.06 32.53 -15.53
CA GLU A 254 -15.03 31.74 -14.29
C GLU A 254 -15.73 30.37 -14.36
N LEU A 255 -16.55 30.13 -15.37
CA LEU A 255 -17.34 28.91 -15.57
C LEU A 255 -16.89 28.08 -16.79
N GLU A 256 -15.91 28.56 -17.56
CA GLU A 256 -15.38 27.81 -18.71
C GLU A 256 -14.78 26.46 -18.24
N GLY A 257 -15.10 25.38 -18.96
CA GLY A 257 -14.71 24.01 -18.59
C GLY A 257 -15.40 23.42 -17.36
N LYS A 258 -16.21 24.19 -16.61
CA LYS A 258 -16.87 23.72 -15.36
C LYS A 258 -18.25 23.07 -15.57
N ASN A 259 -18.62 22.72 -16.80
CA ASN A 259 -19.91 22.09 -17.14
C ASN A 259 -21.14 22.78 -16.50
N ALA A 260 -21.13 24.12 -16.45
CA ALA A 260 -22.19 24.91 -15.85
C ALA A 260 -23.57 24.70 -16.54
N GLY A 261 -24.65 24.95 -15.81
CA GLY A 261 -26.01 25.04 -16.35
C GLY A 261 -26.30 26.40 -17.00
N PRO A 262 -27.47 26.55 -17.65
CA PRO A 262 -27.92 27.83 -18.24
C PRO A 262 -28.10 28.95 -17.19
N THR A 263 -28.12 28.58 -15.91
CA THR A 263 -28.18 29.43 -14.70
C THR A 263 -26.81 29.84 -14.15
N GLY A 264 -25.72 29.30 -14.68
CA GLY A 264 -24.36 29.41 -14.10
C GLY A 264 -24.11 28.49 -12.90
N SER A 265 -24.92 27.44 -12.73
CA SER A 265 -24.78 26.45 -11.64
C SER A 265 -23.93 25.24 -12.05
N VAL A 266 -22.98 24.85 -11.19
CA VAL A 266 -22.02 23.75 -11.40
C VAL A 266 -22.35 22.58 -10.48
N LEU A 267 -22.19 21.35 -10.97
CA LEU A 267 -22.33 20.10 -10.20
C LEU A 267 -21.00 19.33 -10.23
N MET A 268 -20.58 18.83 -9.07
CA MET A 268 -19.46 17.93 -8.87
C MET A 268 -19.96 16.60 -8.29
N ILE A 269 -19.23 15.51 -8.55
CA ILE A 269 -19.52 14.19 -7.98
C ILE A 269 -18.28 13.66 -7.26
N ASP A 270 -18.49 12.83 -6.25
CA ASP A 270 -17.47 12.38 -5.29
C ASP A 270 -17.74 10.93 -4.89
N ALA A 271 -16.75 10.05 -5.06
CA ALA A 271 -16.89 8.62 -4.82
C ALA A 271 -16.16 8.09 -3.58
N ASN A 272 -15.35 8.91 -2.91
CA ASN A 272 -14.54 8.51 -1.74
C ASN A 272 -13.85 7.13 -1.91
N GLN A 273 -13.09 7.01 -3.00
CA GLN A 273 -12.08 5.96 -3.23
C GLN A 273 -12.64 4.56 -3.56
N VAL A 274 -13.95 4.37 -3.72
CA VAL A 274 -14.58 3.02 -3.78
C VAL A 274 -14.41 2.19 -5.07
N TRP A 275 -13.67 2.64 -6.09
CA TRP A 275 -13.59 1.95 -7.38
C TRP A 275 -12.15 1.67 -7.85
N ASP A 276 -11.96 0.52 -8.51
CA ASP A 276 -10.80 0.27 -9.35
C ASP A 276 -10.80 1.14 -10.62
N VAL A 277 -9.63 1.39 -11.20
CA VAL A 277 -9.44 2.24 -12.40
C VAL A 277 -10.42 1.94 -13.56
N PRO A 278 -10.67 0.67 -13.99
CA PRO A 278 -11.62 0.40 -15.08
C PRO A 278 -13.07 0.63 -14.66
N GLN A 279 -13.41 0.37 -13.39
CA GLN A 279 -14.73 0.55 -12.82
C GLN A 279 -15.09 2.03 -12.72
N ALA A 280 -14.17 2.87 -12.23
CA ALA A 280 -14.34 4.31 -12.17
C ALA A 280 -14.66 4.93 -13.54
N VAL A 281 -13.94 4.49 -14.59
CA VAL A 281 -14.16 4.96 -15.97
C VAL A 281 -15.54 4.57 -16.49
N ASP A 282 -15.96 3.31 -16.34
CA ASP A 282 -17.28 2.84 -16.78
C ASP A 282 -18.43 3.52 -16.00
N TYR A 283 -18.30 3.61 -14.68
CA TYR A 283 -19.30 4.20 -13.78
C TYR A 283 -19.50 5.69 -14.07
N VAL A 284 -18.43 6.50 -14.10
CA VAL A 284 -18.53 7.94 -14.36
C VAL A 284 -18.98 8.22 -15.80
N THR A 285 -18.64 7.36 -16.77
CA THR A 285 -19.13 7.47 -18.15
C THR A 285 -20.65 7.28 -18.26
N LYS A 286 -21.28 6.49 -17.37
CA LYS A 286 -22.74 6.38 -17.27
C LYS A 286 -23.36 7.65 -16.69
N LEU A 287 -22.68 8.32 -15.75
CA LEU A 287 -23.11 9.58 -15.13
C LEU A 287 -22.95 10.83 -16.02
N LYS A 288 -22.39 10.74 -17.24
CA LYS A 288 -22.19 11.91 -18.13
C LYS A 288 -23.44 12.77 -18.37
N ALA A 289 -24.64 12.19 -18.26
CA ALA A 289 -25.91 12.90 -18.44
C ALA A 289 -26.16 14.02 -17.41
N ILE A 290 -25.60 13.91 -16.20
CA ILE A 290 -25.71 14.95 -15.15
C ILE A 290 -24.65 16.05 -15.27
N ARG A 291 -23.76 15.94 -16.28
CA ARG A 291 -22.73 16.94 -16.64
C ARG A 291 -21.88 17.35 -15.44
N PRO A 292 -21.17 16.43 -14.76
CA PRO A 292 -20.31 16.79 -13.64
C PRO A 292 -19.08 17.56 -14.13
N TRP A 293 -18.61 18.55 -13.37
CA TRP A 293 -17.34 19.24 -13.66
C TRP A 293 -16.16 18.27 -13.49
N PHE A 294 -16.10 17.61 -12.35
CA PHE A 294 -15.13 16.55 -12.06
C PHE A 294 -15.75 15.40 -11.27
N ILE A 295 -15.05 14.27 -11.27
CA ILE A 295 -15.17 13.22 -10.25
C ILE A 295 -14.05 13.39 -9.22
N GLU A 296 -14.42 13.36 -7.95
CA GLU A 296 -13.57 13.47 -6.77
C GLU A 296 -13.30 12.10 -6.15
N GLU A 297 -12.04 11.88 -5.79
CA GLU A 297 -11.44 10.62 -5.31
C GLU A 297 -12.03 9.36 -5.98
N PRO A 298 -11.90 9.21 -7.32
CA PRO A 298 -12.48 8.08 -8.08
C PRO A 298 -11.82 6.72 -7.81
N THR A 299 -10.70 6.68 -7.09
CA THR A 299 -9.93 5.47 -6.74
C THR A 299 -9.06 5.79 -5.52
N ALA A 300 -8.28 4.82 -5.04
CA ALA A 300 -7.37 4.96 -3.90
C ALA A 300 -6.48 6.22 -4.00
N PRO A 301 -6.31 7.01 -2.91
CA PRO A 301 -5.69 8.33 -2.95
C PRO A 301 -4.18 8.29 -3.20
N ASP A 302 -3.56 7.13 -2.97
CA ASP A 302 -2.15 6.86 -3.30
C ASP A 302 -1.93 6.50 -4.78
N ASP A 303 -2.98 6.09 -5.53
CA ASP A 303 -2.85 5.67 -6.93
C ASP A 303 -2.86 6.86 -7.90
N ILE A 304 -1.73 7.56 -7.93
CA ILE A 304 -1.42 8.67 -8.85
C ILE A 304 -1.56 8.24 -10.33
N LEU A 305 -1.19 7.00 -10.66
CA LEU A 305 -1.21 6.51 -12.05
C LEU A 305 -2.63 6.12 -12.48
N GLY A 306 -3.42 5.56 -11.55
CA GLY A 306 -4.84 5.33 -11.73
C GLY A 306 -5.62 6.61 -11.91
N HIS A 307 -5.41 7.64 -11.08
CA HIS A 307 -5.99 8.97 -11.27
C HIS A 307 -5.66 9.52 -12.67
N ALA A 308 -4.40 9.44 -13.13
CA ALA A 308 -4.01 9.85 -14.48
C ALA A 308 -4.66 9.01 -15.60
N ALA A 309 -4.83 7.70 -15.40
CA ALA A 309 -5.52 6.83 -16.35
C ALA A 309 -7.02 7.14 -16.45
N ILE A 310 -7.69 7.33 -15.31
CA ILE A 310 -9.10 7.71 -15.20
C ILE A 310 -9.30 9.08 -15.87
N ARG A 311 -8.50 10.08 -15.52
CA ARG A 311 -8.55 11.43 -16.13
C ARG A 311 -8.39 11.37 -17.64
N LYS A 312 -7.41 10.62 -18.14
CA LYS A 312 -7.17 10.43 -19.59
C LYS A 312 -8.36 9.80 -20.30
N ALA A 313 -9.07 8.88 -19.64
CA ALA A 313 -10.26 8.21 -20.19
C ALA A 313 -11.55 9.06 -20.09
N LEU A 314 -11.67 9.93 -19.08
CA LEU A 314 -12.83 10.80 -18.88
C LEU A 314 -12.74 12.14 -19.63
N LYS A 315 -11.54 12.61 -19.98
CA LYS A 315 -11.30 13.85 -20.76
C LYS A 315 -12.12 13.95 -22.06
N PRO A 316 -12.32 12.88 -22.87
CA PRO A 316 -13.21 12.91 -24.05
C PRO A 316 -14.70 13.11 -23.73
N HIS A 317 -15.12 12.94 -22.47
CA HIS A 317 -16.47 13.21 -21.99
C HIS A 317 -16.60 14.60 -21.33
N GLY A 318 -15.50 15.37 -21.27
CA GLY A 318 -15.48 16.69 -20.65
C GLY A 318 -15.54 16.67 -19.12
N ILE A 319 -15.26 15.52 -18.49
CA ILE A 319 -15.28 15.33 -17.04
C ILE A 319 -13.83 15.31 -16.55
N GLY A 320 -13.48 16.23 -15.63
CA GLY A 320 -12.17 16.26 -14.99
C GLY A 320 -12.03 15.29 -13.82
N VAL A 321 -10.84 15.24 -13.22
CA VAL A 321 -10.58 14.48 -11.99
C VAL A 321 -10.06 15.39 -10.88
N ALA A 322 -10.58 15.19 -9.66
CA ALA A 322 -10.14 15.81 -8.43
C ALA A 322 -9.68 14.75 -7.42
N THR A 323 -8.70 15.11 -6.58
CA THR A 323 -8.28 14.29 -5.44
C THR A 323 -7.53 15.14 -4.42
N GLY A 324 -7.43 14.67 -3.17
CA GLY A 324 -6.43 15.19 -2.25
C GLY A 324 -6.80 15.26 -0.77
N GLU A 325 -8.06 15.08 -0.37
CA GLU A 325 -8.46 15.06 1.04
C GLU A 325 -7.77 13.92 1.84
N HIS A 326 -7.40 12.85 1.15
CA HIS A 326 -6.60 11.75 1.69
C HIS A 326 -5.15 11.69 1.18
N ALA A 327 -4.72 12.57 0.27
CA ALA A 327 -3.34 12.61 -0.23
C ALA A 327 -2.36 13.00 0.89
N HIS A 328 -1.55 12.04 1.33
CA HIS A 328 -1.00 12.07 2.68
C HIS A 328 0.13 13.07 2.95
N ASN A 329 0.80 13.61 1.92
CA ASN A 329 1.78 14.70 2.04
C ASN A 329 2.03 15.41 0.69
N ARG A 330 2.84 16.47 0.71
CA ARG A 330 3.22 17.26 -0.48
C ARG A 330 3.91 16.46 -1.59
N MET A 331 4.52 15.30 -1.32
CA MET A 331 5.16 14.47 -2.36
C MET A 331 4.11 13.75 -3.21
N VAL A 332 2.98 13.32 -2.62
CA VAL A 332 1.83 12.79 -3.37
C VAL A 332 1.29 13.88 -4.30
N PHE A 333 1.04 15.09 -3.77
CA PHE A 333 0.65 16.25 -4.59
C PHE A 333 1.66 16.58 -5.68
N LYS A 334 2.96 16.50 -5.41
CA LYS A 334 4.01 16.68 -6.41
C LYS A 334 3.85 15.70 -7.58
N GLN A 335 3.66 14.42 -7.27
CA GLN A 335 3.53 13.36 -8.26
C GLN A 335 2.19 13.46 -9.03
N LEU A 336 1.09 13.80 -8.36
CA LEU A 336 -0.21 14.09 -9.00
C LEU A 336 -0.10 15.23 -10.03
N LEU A 337 0.67 16.29 -9.72
CA LEU A 337 0.92 17.41 -10.63
C LEU A 337 1.88 17.03 -11.77
N GLN A 338 3.00 16.34 -11.46
CA GLN A 338 3.99 15.89 -12.45
C GLN A 338 3.45 14.86 -13.44
N ALA A 339 2.50 14.01 -13.03
CA ALA A 339 1.84 13.02 -13.89
C ALA A 339 0.62 13.57 -14.66
N GLU A 340 0.28 14.86 -14.49
CA GLU A 340 -1.01 15.44 -14.86
C GLU A 340 -2.23 14.58 -14.42
N ALA A 341 -2.20 14.02 -13.21
CA ALA A 341 -3.20 13.07 -12.74
C ALA A 341 -4.58 13.70 -12.45
N ILE A 342 -4.62 15.02 -12.25
CA ILE A 342 -5.78 15.79 -11.78
C ILE A 342 -5.96 17.09 -12.58
N ASP A 343 -7.22 17.54 -12.65
CA ASP A 343 -7.61 18.89 -13.08
C ASP A 343 -7.86 19.80 -11.88
N VAL A 344 -8.18 19.22 -10.72
CA VAL A 344 -8.43 19.92 -9.45
C VAL A 344 -7.63 19.29 -8.31
N CYS A 345 -6.93 20.13 -7.56
CA CYS A 345 -6.16 19.81 -6.37
C CYS A 345 -6.98 20.15 -5.12
N GLN A 346 -7.18 19.18 -4.24
CA GLN A 346 -7.90 19.37 -3.00
C GLN A 346 -6.93 19.37 -1.83
N ILE A 347 -6.58 20.56 -1.33
CA ILE A 347 -5.86 20.65 -0.06
C ILE A 347 -6.82 20.38 1.10
N ASP A 348 -6.33 19.70 2.12
CA ASP A 348 -6.99 19.59 3.42
C ASP A 348 -6.06 20.12 4.52
N SER A 349 -6.67 20.73 5.55
CA SER A 349 -5.99 21.47 6.62
C SER A 349 -5.49 20.60 7.77
N CYS A 350 -5.95 19.34 7.83
CA CYS A 350 -5.69 18.37 8.89
C CYS A 350 -4.95 17.11 8.37
N ARG A 351 -5.11 16.76 7.08
CA ARG A 351 -4.42 15.65 6.40
C ARG A 351 -2.93 15.89 6.24
N LEU A 352 -2.58 17.08 5.76
CA LEU A 352 -1.21 17.54 5.61
C LEU A 352 -0.66 17.96 6.97
N ALA A 353 0.68 18.00 7.10
CA ALA A 353 1.33 18.45 8.32
C ALA A 353 1.31 19.99 8.43
N GLY A 354 0.10 20.52 8.58
CA GLY A 354 -0.20 21.91 8.91
C GLY A 354 0.10 22.91 7.80
N VAL A 355 -0.06 24.19 8.13
CA VAL A 355 0.10 25.33 7.21
C VAL A 355 1.45 25.29 6.51
N SER A 356 2.52 24.90 7.22
CA SER A 356 3.89 24.81 6.67
C SER A 356 3.97 23.84 5.49
N GLU A 357 3.21 22.75 5.48
CA GLU A 357 3.12 21.83 4.34
C GLU A 357 2.11 22.31 3.27
N VAL A 358 0.96 22.83 3.68
CA VAL A 358 -0.07 23.34 2.75
C VAL A 358 0.49 24.44 1.84
N LEU A 359 1.32 25.35 2.38
CA LEU A 359 1.98 26.40 1.59
C LEU A 359 2.78 25.84 0.41
N SER A 360 3.47 24.71 0.60
CA SER A 360 4.22 24.04 -0.46
C SER A 360 3.31 23.45 -1.54
N VAL A 361 2.17 22.87 -1.15
CA VAL A 361 1.18 22.33 -2.10
C VAL A 361 0.51 23.45 -2.88
N LEU A 362 0.14 24.57 -2.24
CA LEU A 362 -0.38 25.77 -2.91
C LEU A 362 0.62 26.32 -3.93
N LEU A 363 1.90 26.47 -3.57
CA LEU A 363 2.95 26.94 -4.46
C LEU A 363 3.18 25.99 -5.67
N MET A 364 3.21 24.67 -5.43
CA MET A 364 3.32 23.68 -6.52
C MET A 364 2.10 23.70 -7.44
N ALA A 365 0.89 23.68 -6.88
CA ALA A 365 -0.34 23.76 -7.66
C ALA A 365 -0.34 25.05 -8.49
N ALA A 366 -0.04 26.20 -7.88
CA ALA A 366 0.03 27.50 -8.54
C ALA A 366 0.92 27.46 -9.78
N LYS A 367 2.14 26.91 -9.67
CA LYS A 367 3.10 26.73 -10.77
C LYS A 367 2.56 25.86 -11.91
N HIS A 368 1.82 24.80 -11.60
CA HIS A 368 1.25 23.86 -12.58
C HIS A 368 -0.13 24.27 -13.13
N GLY A 369 -0.69 25.40 -12.68
CA GLY A 369 -2.00 25.90 -13.16
C GLY A 369 -3.26 25.20 -12.61
N VAL A 370 -3.11 24.07 -11.91
CA VAL A 370 -4.21 23.18 -11.45
C VAL A 370 -5.14 23.84 -10.42
N VAL A 371 -6.44 23.88 -10.69
CA VAL A 371 -7.52 24.46 -9.85
C VAL A 371 -7.38 23.99 -8.40
N VAL A 372 -7.56 24.87 -7.40
CA VAL A 372 -7.51 24.47 -5.98
C VAL A 372 -8.91 24.58 -5.36
N CYS A 373 -9.51 23.45 -5.02
CA CYS A 373 -10.79 23.37 -4.31
C CYS A 373 -10.57 22.68 -2.96
N PRO A 374 -10.32 23.41 -1.86
CA PRO A 374 -10.08 22.82 -0.56
C PRO A 374 -11.26 21.95 -0.10
N HIS A 375 -10.93 20.79 0.46
CA HIS A 375 -11.89 19.92 1.14
C HIS A 375 -12.32 20.54 2.47
N ALA A 376 -13.60 20.40 2.83
CA ALA A 376 -14.13 20.74 4.14
C ALA A 376 -15.43 19.99 4.46
N GLY A 377 -15.35 18.68 4.65
CA GLY A 377 -16.37 17.86 5.30
C GLY A 377 -15.86 17.28 6.61
N GLY A 378 -16.37 17.76 7.75
CA GLY A 378 -15.90 17.34 9.07
C GLY A 378 -16.18 18.39 10.15
N VAL A 379 -15.65 18.17 11.36
CA VAL A 379 -15.64 19.21 12.41
C VAL A 379 -14.50 20.20 12.14
N GLY A 380 -14.81 21.50 12.10
CA GLY A 380 -13.84 22.62 12.10
C GLY A 380 -12.95 22.81 10.85
N LEU A 381 -13.13 22.01 9.81
CA LEU A 381 -12.34 22.15 8.57
C LEU A 381 -12.68 23.46 7.82
N CYS A 382 -13.94 23.90 7.87
CA CYS A 382 -14.41 25.13 7.24
C CYS A 382 -13.70 26.38 7.82
N GLU A 383 -13.57 26.42 9.15
CA GLU A 383 -12.84 27.42 9.93
C GLU A 383 -11.36 27.51 9.53
N TYR A 384 -10.73 26.37 9.23
CA TYR A 384 -9.35 26.33 8.73
C TYR A 384 -9.23 26.73 7.25
N VAL A 385 -9.96 26.10 6.32
CA VAL A 385 -9.65 26.25 4.88
C VAL A 385 -9.96 27.64 4.31
N ILE A 386 -10.84 28.42 4.95
CA ILE A 386 -11.03 29.83 4.57
C ILE A 386 -9.74 30.64 4.77
N HIS A 387 -8.94 30.37 5.80
CA HIS A 387 -7.65 31.05 6.00
C HIS A 387 -6.64 30.67 4.90
N LEU A 388 -6.53 29.37 4.60
CA LEU A 388 -5.62 28.83 3.57
C LEU A 388 -5.96 29.37 2.17
N SER A 389 -7.24 29.53 1.87
CA SER A 389 -7.74 30.05 0.60
C SER A 389 -7.51 31.55 0.44
N LEU A 390 -7.67 32.32 1.52
CA LEU A 390 -7.32 33.74 1.55
C LEU A 390 -5.81 33.95 1.36
N ILE A 391 -4.98 33.05 1.89
CA ILE A 391 -3.54 33.03 1.61
C ILE A 391 -3.28 32.76 0.13
N ASP A 392 -3.87 31.72 -0.46
CA ASP A 392 -3.67 31.42 -1.89
C ASP A 392 -4.09 32.59 -2.79
N TYR A 393 -5.33 33.06 -2.67
CA TYR A 393 -5.83 34.15 -3.49
C TYR A 393 -5.01 35.44 -3.34
N ILE A 394 -4.73 35.86 -2.11
CA ILE A 394 -4.11 37.17 -1.89
C ILE A 394 -2.60 37.11 -2.15
N ALA A 395 -1.89 36.03 -1.79
CA ALA A 395 -0.44 35.95 -1.91
C ALA A 395 0.08 35.11 -3.09
N VAL A 396 -0.58 33.98 -3.43
CA VAL A 396 -0.01 32.93 -4.30
C VAL A 396 -0.60 32.93 -5.72
N SER A 397 -1.83 32.47 -5.92
CA SER A 397 -2.46 32.37 -7.25
C SER A 397 -2.81 33.74 -7.82
N GLY A 398 -3.28 34.66 -6.98
CA GLY A 398 -3.75 35.98 -7.37
C GLY A 398 -5.16 36.01 -7.97
N THR A 399 -5.94 34.93 -7.92
CA THR A 399 -7.26 34.84 -8.54
C THR A 399 -8.29 34.01 -7.76
N MET A 400 -9.54 34.46 -7.70
CA MET A 400 -10.68 33.67 -7.21
C MET A 400 -11.36 32.83 -8.31
N GLN A 401 -11.06 33.06 -9.60
CA GLN A 401 -11.62 32.28 -10.73
C GLN A 401 -11.28 30.79 -10.63
N ARG A 402 -10.12 30.51 -10.02
CA ARG A 402 -9.48 29.21 -9.89
C ARG A 402 -9.98 28.36 -8.71
N ASN A 403 -10.63 28.95 -7.70
CA ASN A 403 -10.87 28.26 -6.42
C ASN A 403 -12.34 28.39 -5.98
N VAL A 404 -12.90 27.29 -5.48
CA VAL A 404 -14.17 27.28 -4.75
C VAL A 404 -14.04 26.33 -3.55
N LEU A 405 -14.48 26.77 -2.38
CA LEU A 405 -14.27 26.08 -1.10
C LEU A 405 -15.49 25.24 -0.76
N GLU A 406 -15.29 24.06 -0.20
CA GLU A 406 -16.41 23.30 0.36
C GLU A 406 -17.03 24.02 1.57
N TYR A 407 -18.32 23.85 1.77
CA TYR A 407 -19.07 24.25 2.96
C TYR A 407 -20.08 23.17 3.34
N VAL A 408 -20.11 22.83 4.62
CA VAL A 408 -20.94 21.81 5.25
C VAL A 408 -21.42 22.40 6.58
N ASP A 409 -22.73 22.63 6.69
CA ASP A 409 -23.39 23.43 7.74
C ASP A 409 -23.53 22.66 9.07
N HIS A 410 -22.39 22.29 9.67
CA HIS A 410 -22.33 21.32 10.79
C HIS A 410 -21.23 21.67 11.80
N LEU A 411 -21.58 21.60 13.10
CA LEU A 411 -20.65 21.67 14.24
C LEU A 411 -19.91 23.02 14.44
N HIS A 412 -20.24 24.05 13.66
CA HIS A 412 -19.72 25.41 13.82
C HIS A 412 -20.00 26.00 15.21
N GLU A 413 -21.12 25.62 15.84
CA GLU A 413 -21.54 26.09 17.17
C GLU A 413 -20.62 25.67 18.32
N HIS A 414 -19.58 24.87 18.04
CA HIS A 414 -18.58 24.45 19.01
C HIS A 414 -17.30 25.32 18.99
N PHE A 415 -17.19 26.28 18.08
CA PHE A 415 -16.03 27.18 17.93
C PHE A 415 -16.33 28.59 18.44
N VAL A 416 -15.32 29.27 18.99
CA VAL A 416 -15.42 30.67 19.46
C VAL A 416 -15.53 31.66 18.28
N ASN A 417 -14.87 31.35 17.17
CA ASN A 417 -14.85 32.15 15.94
C ASN A 417 -15.31 31.29 14.75
N PRO A 418 -16.60 30.91 14.71
CA PRO A 418 -17.12 30.04 13.64
C PRO A 418 -17.02 30.73 12.28
N CYS A 419 -16.85 29.94 11.22
CA CYS A 419 -16.96 30.46 9.87
C CYS A 419 -18.41 30.91 9.58
N SER A 420 -18.61 31.70 8.51
CA SER A 420 -19.95 32.13 8.12
C SER A 420 -20.05 32.42 6.63
N ILE A 421 -21.24 32.18 6.09
CA ILE A 421 -21.60 32.40 4.68
C ILE A 421 -22.45 33.68 4.57
N ASN A 422 -22.28 34.45 3.48
CA ASN A 422 -23.08 35.63 3.18
C ASN A 422 -24.26 35.34 2.22
N ASP A 423 -25.05 36.37 1.92
CA ASP A 423 -26.24 36.37 1.06
C ASP A 423 -26.02 35.91 -0.41
N LYS A 424 -24.79 35.52 -0.76
CA LYS A 424 -24.36 35.14 -2.12
C LYS A 424 -23.66 33.77 -2.16
N GLY A 425 -23.80 32.95 -1.12
CA GLY A 425 -23.15 31.63 -1.03
C GLY A 425 -21.62 31.73 -0.99
N ARG A 426 -21.08 32.69 -0.23
CA ARG A 426 -19.64 32.97 -0.14
C ARG A 426 -19.20 33.12 1.31
N TYR A 427 -18.04 32.57 1.65
CA TYR A 427 -17.42 32.73 2.97
C TYR A 427 -17.12 34.19 3.27
N ASN A 428 -17.48 34.65 4.47
CA ASN A 428 -17.01 35.91 5.04
C ASN A 428 -15.52 35.81 5.37
N VAL A 429 -14.82 36.95 5.34
CA VAL A 429 -13.39 37.03 5.63
C VAL A 429 -13.17 37.15 7.14
N PRO A 430 -12.46 36.21 7.80
CA PRO A 430 -12.14 36.29 9.24
C PRO A 430 -11.43 37.61 9.57
N ASN A 431 -11.86 38.25 10.65
CA ASN A 431 -11.52 39.65 10.97
C ASN A 431 -11.23 39.95 12.45
N ASP A 432 -11.33 38.98 13.36
CA ASP A 432 -11.00 39.20 14.77
C ASP A 432 -9.47 39.09 14.96
N PRO A 433 -8.79 40.13 15.45
CA PRO A 433 -7.35 40.07 15.71
C PRO A 433 -6.95 39.01 16.77
N ASN A 434 -7.89 38.38 17.47
CA ASN A 434 -7.62 37.36 18.49
C ASN A 434 -7.93 35.92 18.04
N GLU A 435 -8.64 35.72 16.92
CA GLU A 435 -9.11 34.39 16.52
C GLU A 435 -7.99 33.43 16.09
N GLY A 436 -6.86 33.99 15.64
CA GLY A 436 -5.71 33.23 15.18
C GLY A 436 -6.08 32.37 13.97
N TYR A 437 -6.16 31.06 14.15
CA TYR A 437 -6.60 30.10 13.13
C TYR A 437 -8.06 29.63 13.33
N SER A 438 -8.85 30.41 14.08
CA SER A 438 -10.32 30.27 14.27
C SER A 438 -10.80 28.98 14.96
N ILE A 439 -9.87 28.13 15.39
CA ILE A 439 -10.16 26.76 15.87
C ILE A 439 -10.33 26.63 17.39
N GLU A 440 -10.33 27.74 18.14
CA GLU A 440 -10.54 27.69 19.59
C GLU A 440 -11.95 27.17 19.90
N MET A 441 -12.04 25.95 20.44
CA MET A 441 -13.31 25.31 20.79
C MET A 441 -13.85 25.83 22.13
N HIS A 442 -15.17 25.93 22.24
CA HIS A 442 -15.85 26.22 23.49
C HIS A 442 -15.55 25.15 24.55
N LYS A 443 -15.09 25.58 25.73
CA LYS A 443 -14.74 24.70 26.86
C LYS A 443 -15.94 23.86 27.35
N SER A 444 -17.17 24.34 27.15
CA SER A 444 -18.41 23.58 27.35
C SER A 444 -18.56 22.43 26.35
N SER A 445 -18.35 22.68 25.06
CA SER A 445 -18.43 21.66 24.02
C SER A 445 -17.36 20.58 24.21
N ILE A 446 -16.14 20.95 24.60
CA ILE A 446 -15.12 19.98 25.02
C ILE A 446 -15.64 19.16 26.22
N ALA A 447 -16.10 19.79 27.31
CA ALA A 447 -16.58 19.08 28.50
C ALA A 447 -17.84 18.22 28.27
N GLU A 448 -18.61 18.47 27.22
CA GLU A 448 -19.77 17.66 26.83
C GLU A 448 -19.38 16.46 25.95
N TYR A 449 -18.49 16.67 24.97
CA TYR A 449 -18.17 15.72 23.90
C TYR A 449 -16.79 15.04 24.01
N GLU A 450 -15.98 15.37 25.02
CA GLU A 450 -14.69 14.71 25.32
C GLU A 450 -14.90 13.21 25.59
N TRP A 451 -14.15 12.34 24.91
CA TRP A 451 -14.29 10.91 24.98
C TRP A 451 -13.33 10.29 26.02
N PRO A 452 -13.76 9.27 26.79
CA PRO A 452 -15.13 8.78 26.93
C PRO A 452 -15.95 9.54 27.99
N ASN A 453 -15.39 10.51 28.71
CA ASN A 453 -15.92 10.98 30.01
C ASN A 453 -16.69 12.31 29.99
N GLY A 454 -16.92 12.89 28.81
CA GLY A 454 -17.77 14.07 28.62
C GLY A 454 -19.23 13.77 28.95
N THR A 455 -19.97 14.81 29.34
CA THR A 455 -21.32 14.65 29.91
C THR A 455 -22.33 14.01 28.95
N TYR A 456 -22.16 14.18 27.62
CA TYR A 456 -22.96 13.45 26.63
C TYR A 456 -22.70 11.94 26.70
N TRP A 457 -21.43 11.55 26.69
CA TRP A 457 -21.00 10.15 26.65
C TRP A 457 -21.27 9.40 27.96
N GLU A 458 -21.11 10.07 29.11
CA GLU A 458 -21.56 9.55 30.41
C GLU A 458 -23.08 9.36 30.44
N LYS A 459 -23.86 10.37 30.02
CA LYS A 459 -25.33 10.30 29.98
C LYS A 459 -25.80 9.15 29.10
N ARG A 460 -25.21 8.95 27.91
CA ARG A 460 -25.54 7.82 27.03
C ARG A 460 -25.35 6.48 27.77
N ARG A 461 -24.16 6.25 28.34
CA ARG A 461 -23.90 5.02 29.13
C ARG A 461 -24.90 4.84 30.27
N ALA A 462 -25.26 5.90 30.98
CA ALA A 462 -26.22 5.87 32.08
C ALA A 462 -27.68 5.61 31.64
N GLU A 463 -28.07 6.06 30.44
CA GLU A 463 -29.38 5.77 29.84
C GLU A 463 -29.54 4.31 29.36
N GLY A 464 -28.51 3.46 29.54
CA GLY A 464 -28.47 2.08 29.04
C GLY A 464 -28.33 1.97 27.51
N ARG A 465 -28.37 3.10 26.81
CA ARG A 465 -28.15 3.22 25.37
C ARG A 465 -26.65 3.36 25.12
N PRO A 466 -25.97 2.38 24.52
CA PRO A 466 -24.54 2.51 24.28
C PRO A 466 -24.22 3.80 23.49
N PRO A 467 -23.02 4.39 23.66
CA PRO A 467 -22.46 5.28 22.63
C PRO A 467 -22.49 4.55 21.28
N ALA A 468 -22.48 5.26 20.15
CA ALA A 468 -22.85 4.73 18.83
C ALA A 468 -21.94 3.58 18.30
N GLN A 469 -22.19 2.40 18.85
CA GLN A 469 -21.88 1.09 18.28
C GLN A 469 -23.14 0.61 17.55
N GLY A 470 -22.95 -0.07 16.41
CA GLY A 470 -24.02 -0.74 15.69
C GLY A 470 -24.93 -1.56 16.62
N SER A 471 -26.24 -1.52 16.36
CA SER A 471 -27.30 -1.79 17.33
C SER A 471 -27.28 -3.22 17.92
N SER A 472 -26.71 -3.34 19.13
CA SER A 472 -26.67 -4.58 19.91
C SER A 472 -27.20 -4.38 21.34
N GLN A 473 -28.50 -4.06 21.44
CA GLN A 473 -29.24 -3.99 22.71
C GLN A 473 -30.12 -5.26 22.91
N PRO A 474 -30.32 -5.73 24.16
CA PRO A 474 -30.72 -7.12 24.41
C PRO A 474 -32.23 -7.36 24.34
N HIS A 475 -32.76 -7.57 23.14
CA HIS A 475 -34.10 -8.17 22.94
C HIS A 475 -33.98 -9.69 22.81
N SER A 476 -34.07 -10.38 23.94
CA SER A 476 -33.63 -11.78 24.09
C SER A 476 -34.47 -12.80 23.32
N LEU A 477 -33.75 -13.74 22.66
CA LEU A 477 -34.21 -15.01 22.08
C LEU A 477 -35.27 -14.96 20.97
N ALA A 478 -36.40 -14.26 21.13
CA ALA A 478 -37.49 -14.29 20.15
C ALA A 478 -37.05 -13.77 18.78
N ARG A 479 -36.55 -12.53 18.71
CA ARG A 479 -35.98 -11.95 17.49
C ARG A 479 -34.69 -12.61 17.02
N ILE A 480 -33.93 -13.23 17.93
CA ILE A 480 -32.71 -13.95 17.55
C ILE A 480 -33.08 -15.23 16.78
N ASN A 481 -34.11 -15.95 17.20
CA ASN A 481 -34.64 -17.09 16.44
C ASN A 481 -35.28 -16.63 15.12
N GLU A 482 -36.05 -15.54 15.12
CA GLU A 482 -36.63 -14.94 13.90
C GLU A 482 -35.54 -14.49 12.91
N SER A 483 -34.45 -13.89 13.39
CA SER A 483 -33.26 -13.57 12.60
C SER A 483 -32.49 -14.81 12.15
N PHE A 484 -32.39 -15.88 12.95
CA PHE A 484 -31.79 -17.13 12.51
C PHE A 484 -32.65 -17.87 11.47
N GLU A 485 -33.98 -17.78 11.57
CA GLU A 485 -34.90 -18.31 10.55
C GLU A 485 -34.84 -17.48 9.26
N ASN A 486 -34.72 -16.15 9.35
CA ASN A 486 -34.50 -15.29 8.17
C ASN A 486 -33.11 -15.51 7.54
N ILE A 487 -32.03 -15.53 8.33
CA ILE A 487 -30.66 -15.84 7.85
C ILE A 487 -30.61 -17.25 7.25
N ARG A 488 -31.37 -18.21 7.82
CA ARG A 488 -31.51 -19.54 7.25
C ARG A 488 -32.30 -19.54 5.95
N ALA A 489 -33.39 -18.78 5.85
CA ALA A 489 -34.14 -18.63 4.61
C ALA A 489 -33.31 -17.96 3.52
N GLU A 490 -32.51 -16.94 3.85
CA GLU A 490 -31.55 -16.33 2.92
C GLU A 490 -30.42 -17.29 2.55
N PHE A 491 -29.88 -18.06 3.50
CA PHE A 491 -28.89 -19.09 3.21
C PHE A 491 -29.45 -20.21 2.33
N ASP A 492 -30.67 -20.69 2.59
CA ASP A 492 -31.36 -21.70 1.79
C ASP A 492 -31.72 -21.15 0.39
N ASN A 493 -32.04 -19.86 0.26
CA ASN A 493 -32.22 -19.16 -1.01
C ASN A 493 -30.89 -19.02 -1.78
N VAL A 494 -29.81 -18.58 -1.13
CA VAL A 494 -28.47 -18.47 -1.72
C VAL A 494 -27.92 -19.85 -2.10
N VAL A 495 -28.24 -20.90 -1.35
CA VAL A 495 -27.94 -22.30 -1.73
C VAL A 495 -28.79 -22.74 -2.92
N ALA A 496 -30.07 -22.38 -3.00
CA ALA A 496 -30.90 -22.65 -4.17
C ALA A 496 -30.39 -21.92 -5.43
N GLU A 497 -29.99 -20.65 -5.31
CA GLU A 497 -29.40 -19.86 -6.40
C GLU A 497 -28.01 -20.39 -6.79
N ALA A 498 -27.15 -20.72 -5.83
CA ALA A 498 -25.85 -21.35 -6.10
C ALA A 498 -25.99 -22.74 -6.74
N ASN A 499 -27.06 -23.48 -6.45
CA ASN A 499 -27.39 -24.74 -7.14
C ASN A 499 -27.95 -24.48 -8.55
N LEU A 500 -28.74 -23.42 -8.77
CA LEU A 500 -29.21 -23.00 -10.09
C LEU A 500 -28.03 -22.57 -10.99
N VAL A 501 -27.13 -21.73 -10.47
CA VAL A 501 -25.90 -21.29 -11.14
C VAL A 501 -24.97 -22.48 -11.40
N ARG A 502 -24.90 -23.47 -10.49
CA ARG A 502 -24.16 -24.72 -10.73
C ARG A 502 -24.78 -25.54 -11.87
N GLY A 503 -26.11 -25.68 -11.92
CA GLY A 503 -26.80 -26.34 -13.03
C GLY A 503 -26.59 -25.64 -14.37
N GLN A 504 -26.64 -24.30 -14.39
CA GLN A 504 -26.30 -23.51 -15.58
C GLN A 504 -24.83 -23.67 -16.00
N LYS A 505 -23.91 -23.73 -15.02
CA LYS A 505 -22.49 -24.01 -15.26
C LYS A 505 -22.31 -25.41 -15.88
N GLU A 506 -22.92 -26.44 -15.31
CA GLU A 506 -22.86 -27.82 -15.81
C GLU A 506 -23.47 -27.92 -17.22
N GLU A 507 -24.54 -27.19 -17.52
CA GLU A 507 -25.11 -27.09 -18.88
C GLU A 507 -24.16 -26.39 -19.87
N ILE A 508 -23.47 -25.32 -19.44
CA ILE A 508 -22.47 -24.61 -20.26
C ILE A 508 -21.22 -25.45 -20.48
N GLU A 509 -20.69 -26.11 -19.44
CA GLU A 509 -19.56 -27.05 -19.57
C GLU A 509 -19.94 -28.23 -20.48
N GLY A 510 -21.17 -28.75 -20.40
CA GLY A 510 -21.70 -29.75 -21.33
C GLY A 510 -21.71 -29.25 -22.79
N LYS A 511 -22.19 -28.03 -23.05
CA LYS A 511 -22.17 -27.40 -24.38
C LYS A 511 -20.74 -27.18 -24.90
N VAL A 512 -19.81 -26.77 -24.04
CA VAL A 512 -18.39 -26.61 -24.40
C VAL A 512 -17.76 -27.96 -24.74
N VAL A 513 -18.01 -29.02 -23.95
CA VAL A 513 -17.54 -30.38 -24.25
C VAL A 513 -18.13 -30.90 -25.57
N GLN A 514 -19.41 -30.62 -25.85
CA GLN A 514 -20.01 -30.95 -27.15
C GLN A 514 -19.31 -30.21 -28.29
N GLN A 515 -19.11 -28.89 -28.20
CA GLN A 515 -18.43 -28.11 -29.24
C GLN A 515 -16.97 -28.54 -29.44
N VAL A 516 -16.26 -28.93 -28.37
CA VAL A 516 -14.90 -29.49 -28.46
C VAL A 516 -14.92 -30.85 -29.19
N ASN A 517 -15.92 -31.70 -28.95
CA ASN A 517 -16.07 -32.96 -29.69
C ASN A 517 -16.42 -32.72 -31.17
N GLU A 518 -17.31 -31.77 -31.48
CA GLU A 518 -17.63 -31.38 -32.86
C GLU A 518 -16.39 -30.83 -33.59
N LEU A 519 -15.61 -29.95 -32.93
CA LEU A 519 -14.34 -29.44 -33.46
C LEU A 519 -13.30 -30.55 -33.68
N ASN A 520 -13.22 -31.54 -32.79
CA ASN A 520 -12.34 -32.70 -32.97
C ASN A 520 -12.78 -33.59 -34.14
N ILE A 521 -14.09 -33.79 -34.34
CA ILE A 521 -14.64 -34.52 -35.50
C ILE A 521 -14.35 -33.76 -36.82
N ILE A 522 -14.53 -32.44 -36.83
CA ILE A 522 -14.19 -31.58 -37.97
C ILE A 522 -12.68 -31.66 -38.26
N LYS A 523 -11.83 -31.56 -37.24
CA LYS A 523 -10.37 -31.67 -37.37
C LYS A 523 -9.92 -33.02 -37.90
N GLN A 524 -10.51 -34.12 -37.41
CA GLN A 524 -10.27 -35.47 -37.91
C GLN A 524 -10.64 -35.59 -39.40
N SER A 525 -11.84 -35.12 -39.75
CA SER A 525 -12.35 -35.10 -41.13
C SER A 525 -11.45 -34.26 -42.07
N LEU A 526 -10.85 -33.18 -41.56
CA LEU A 526 -9.97 -32.31 -42.32
C LEU A 526 -8.59 -32.97 -42.57
N TYR A 527 -8.04 -33.71 -41.60
CA TYR A 527 -6.86 -34.55 -41.83
C TYR A 527 -7.12 -35.70 -42.80
N ASP A 528 -8.29 -36.34 -42.72
CA ASP A 528 -8.67 -37.41 -43.66
C ASP A 528 -8.84 -36.85 -45.09
N LEU A 529 -9.42 -35.65 -45.23
CA LEU A 529 -9.55 -34.95 -46.50
C LEU A 529 -8.17 -34.51 -47.06
N GLU A 530 -7.26 -34.05 -46.20
CA GLU A 530 -5.86 -33.74 -46.57
C GLU A 530 -5.12 -35.01 -47.01
N SER A 531 -5.32 -36.15 -46.33
CA SER A 531 -4.78 -37.45 -46.72
C SER A 531 -5.31 -37.89 -48.09
N GLN A 532 -6.61 -37.72 -48.36
CA GLN A 532 -7.20 -38.00 -49.66
C GLN A 532 -6.66 -37.06 -50.75
N HIS A 533 -6.57 -35.76 -50.49
CA HIS A 533 -6.04 -34.80 -51.44
C HIS A 533 -4.58 -35.09 -51.80
N ASN A 534 -3.74 -35.44 -50.82
CA ASN A 534 -2.36 -35.83 -51.06
C ASN A 534 -2.25 -37.14 -51.87
N LYS A 535 -3.13 -38.14 -51.64
CA LYS A 535 -3.19 -39.37 -52.46
C LYS A 535 -3.59 -39.08 -53.91
N VAL A 536 -4.64 -38.27 -54.12
CA VAL A 536 -5.09 -37.85 -55.46
C VAL A 536 -4.02 -37.04 -56.18
N ARG A 537 -3.36 -36.13 -55.46
CA ARG A 537 -2.21 -35.38 -55.97
C ARG A 537 -1.07 -36.31 -56.39
N GLN A 538 -0.71 -37.29 -55.57
CA GLN A 538 0.36 -38.23 -55.90
C GLN A 538 -0.01 -39.11 -57.11
N GLN A 539 -1.28 -39.53 -57.24
CA GLN A 539 -1.77 -40.20 -58.45
C GLN A 539 -1.62 -39.33 -59.71
N PHE A 540 -1.92 -38.02 -59.63
CA PHE A 540 -1.68 -37.09 -60.74
C PHE A 540 -0.19 -36.83 -61.02
N GLU A 541 0.67 -36.80 -60.00
CA GLU A 541 2.12 -36.66 -60.18
C GLU A 541 2.72 -37.93 -60.83
N ASP A 542 2.29 -39.14 -60.41
CA ASP A 542 2.65 -40.42 -61.02
C ASP A 542 2.12 -40.55 -62.46
N GLU A 543 0.89 -40.13 -62.73
CA GLU A 543 0.32 -40.11 -64.08
C GLU A 543 1.02 -39.09 -64.99
N LEU A 544 1.40 -37.91 -64.46
CA LEU A 544 2.25 -36.96 -65.18
C LEU A 544 3.63 -37.53 -65.50
N VAL A 545 4.23 -38.31 -64.61
CA VAL A 545 5.49 -39.04 -64.89
C VAL A 545 5.27 -40.11 -65.96
N ARG A 546 4.17 -40.88 -65.89
CA ARG A 546 3.83 -41.91 -66.89
C ARG A 546 3.63 -41.30 -68.28
N LEU A 547 2.82 -40.24 -68.38
CA LEU A 547 2.56 -39.51 -69.62
C LEU A 547 3.82 -38.83 -70.18
N ARG A 548 4.70 -38.30 -69.32
CA ARG A 548 6.02 -37.78 -69.76
C ARG A 548 6.92 -38.90 -70.29
N SER A 549 6.89 -40.09 -69.69
CA SER A 549 7.63 -41.27 -70.16
C SER A 549 7.10 -41.77 -71.52
N GLU A 550 5.78 -41.91 -71.67
CA GLU A 550 5.11 -42.25 -72.93
C GLU A 550 5.42 -41.22 -74.03
N LEU A 551 5.38 -39.92 -73.72
CA LEU A 551 5.70 -38.85 -74.67
C LEU A 551 7.19 -38.85 -75.04
N MET A 552 8.11 -39.12 -74.10
CA MET A 552 9.53 -39.35 -74.43
C MET A 552 9.73 -40.57 -75.33
N THR A 553 9.06 -41.70 -75.04
CA THR A 553 9.15 -42.93 -75.83
C THR A 553 8.60 -42.72 -77.24
N THR A 554 7.45 -42.06 -77.37
CA THR A 554 6.86 -41.68 -78.67
C THR A 554 7.79 -40.75 -79.45
N ARG A 555 8.46 -39.80 -78.77
CA ARG A 555 9.42 -38.87 -79.39
C ARG A 555 10.72 -39.57 -79.81
N GLN A 556 11.18 -40.58 -79.07
CA GLN A 556 12.26 -41.47 -79.50
C GLN A 556 11.84 -42.37 -80.68
N GLN A 557 10.60 -42.87 -80.71
CA GLN A 557 10.07 -43.64 -81.83
C GLN A 557 9.97 -42.79 -83.11
N LEU A 558 9.53 -41.53 -83.03
CA LEU A 558 9.59 -40.60 -84.18
C LEU A 558 11.03 -40.29 -84.62
N ALA A 559 11.98 -40.14 -83.70
CA ALA A 559 13.39 -39.94 -84.03
C ALA A 559 14.03 -41.18 -84.69
N ALA A 560 13.67 -42.38 -84.25
CA ALA A 560 14.09 -43.65 -84.87
C ALA A 560 13.43 -43.86 -86.25
N ALA A 561 12.18 -43.43 -86.43
CA ALA A 561 11.46 -43.48 -87.70
C ALA A 561 11.97 -42.46 -88.74
N THR A 562 12.78 -41.48 -88.35
CA THR A 562 13.29 -40.41 -89.24
C THR A 562 14.79 -40.50 -89.54
N SER A 563 15.43 -41.63 -89.20
CA SER A 563 16.87 -41.86 -89.40
C SER A 563 17.18 -43.11 -90.25
N GLY A 564 16.46 -43.30 -91.35
CA GLY A 564 16.66 -44.41 -92.29
C GLY A 564 16.36 -44.08 -93.76
N ALA A 565 17.38 -44.25 -94.62
CA ALA A 565 17.39 -44.11 -96.08
C ALA A 565 17.13 -42.70 -96.67
N GLY A 566 17.78 -42.42 -97.81
CA GLY A 566 17.61 -41.21 -98.59
C GLY A 566 17.94 -41.44 -100.07
N GLY A 567 17.58 -40.50 -100.95
CA GLY A 567 17.83 -40.58 -102.39
C GLY A 567 17.65 -39.22 -103.12
N PRO A 568 18.32 -39.00 -104.26
CA PRO A 568 18.32 -37.73 -104.99
C PRO A 568 17.09 -37.54 -105.93
N PRO A 569 16.86 -36.32 -106.49
CA PRO A 569 15.54 -35.88 -106.97
C PRO A 569 15.33 -35.91 -108.50
N PRO A 570 14.08 -35.74 -108.96
CA PRO A 570 13.72 -35.17 -110.28
C PRO A 570 12.87 -33.87 -110.17
N SER A 571 12.53 -33.29 -111.34
CA SER A 571 12.05 -31.90 -111.54
C SER A 571 10.52 -31.67 -111.53
N GLY A 572 10.10 -30.39 -111.33
CA GLY A 572 8.71 -29.88 -111.46
C GLY A 572 8.23 -29.65 -112.91
N PRO A 573 7.26 -28.74 -113.23
CA PRO A 573 6.73 -27.56 -112.51
C PRO A 573 5.26 -27.74 -112.01
N GLY A 574 4.45 -26.76 -111.52
CA GLY A 574 4.62 -25.33 -111.18
C GLY A 574 3.28 -24.54 -111.20
N ILE A 575 3.33 -23.21 -111.41
CA ILE A 575 2.18 -22.24 -111.47
C ILE A 575 1.57 -21.90 -110.08
N SER A 576 0.69 -20.89 -109.98
CA SER A 576 0.84 -19.76 -109.03
C SER A 576 -0.44 -19.11 -108.45
N ALA A 577 -0.21 -18.30 -107.39
CA ALA A 577 -1.03 -17.16 -106.86
C ALA A 577 -2.15 -17.44 -105.83
N GLY A 578 -2.38 -16.45 -104.95
CA GLY A 578 -3.56 -16.29 -104.06
C GLY A 578 -4.51 -15.22 -104.61
N PRO A 579 -5.19 -14.36 -103.80
CA PRO A 579 -5.18 -14.21 -102.33
C PRO A 579 -6.61 -14.08 -101.73
N GLY A 580 -6.74 -13.60 -100.47
CA GLY A 580 -7.90 -12.80 -100.03
C GLY A 580 -8.76 -13.33 -98.86
N ALA A 581 -9.12 -12.43 -97.94
CA ALA A 581 -10.29 -12.53 -97.04
C ALA A 581 -11.48 -11.77 -97.67
N PRO A 582 -12.72 -11.72 -97.10
CA PRO A 582 -12.99 -10.77 -95.98
C PRO A 582 -14.19 -11.10 -95.04
N SER A 583 -14.43 -10.22 -94.04
CA SER A 583 -15.73 -9.68 -93.53
C SER A 583 -16.91 -10.60 -93.09
N GLN A 584 -17.86 -10.24 -92.22
CA GLN A 584 -18.12 -9.21 -91.18
C GLN A 584 -19.60 -9.41 -90.71
N ILE A 585 -20.12 -8.61 -89.76
CA ILE A 585 -21.56 -8.33 -89.49
C ILE A 585 -22.35 -9.36 -88.61
N GLY A 586 -23.19 -8.84 -87.69
CA GLY A 586 -24.28 -9.53 -86.94
C GLY A 586 -25.64 -8.87 -87.24
N PRO A 587 -26.55 -8.54 -86.28
CA PRO A 587 -26.73 -9.03 -84.90
C PRO A 587 -28.22 -9.29 -84.48
N GLY A 588 -28.44 -10.01 -83.36
CA GLY A 588 -29.64 -9.87 -82.48
C GLY A 588 -30.99 -10.49 -82.90
N GLY A 589 -31.90 -10.72 -81.94
CA GLY A 589 -33.34 -11.04 -82.18
C GLY A 589 -33.99 -12.10 -81.26
N ALA A 590 -35.00 -11.70 -80.49
CA ALA A 590 -35.61 -12.41 -79.35
C ALA A 590 -36.72 -13.47 -79.64
N LEU A 591 -36.78 -14.53 -78.78
CA LEU A 591 -37.97 -15.30 -78.29
C LEU A 591 -38.90 -16.00 -79.34
N VAL A 592 -39.98 -16.76 -79.03
CA VAL A 592 -40.68 -17.21 -77.80
C VAL A 592 -41.33 -18.61 -77.99
N GLY A 593 -41.54 -19.40 -76.90
CA GLY A 593 -42.81 -20.14 -76.67
C GLY A 593 -42.85 -21.69 -76.67
N GLY A 594 -43.63 -22.29 -75.75
CA GLY A 594 -44.27 -23.62 -75.92
C GLY A 594 -44.37 -24.59 -74.72
N GLY A 595 -45.58 -24.76 -74.13
CA GLY A 595 -46.07 -26.05 -73.59
C GLY A 595 -45.92 -26.40 -72.09
N ALA A 596 -46.94 -27.05 -71.51
CA ALA A 596 -46.98 -27.69 -70.17
C ALA A 596 -47.86 -28.97 -70.22
N PRO A 597 -47.86 -29.87 -69.21
CA PRO A 597 -48.83 -29.75 -68.08
C PRO A 597 -48.37 -30.28 -66.68
N TYR A 598 -49.25 -30.14 -65.67
CA TYR A 598 -49.21 -30.57 -64.25
C TYR A 598 -50.44 -31.50 -63.93
N PRO A 599 -50.86 -31.90 -62.70
CA PRO A 599 -50.43 -31.67 -61.27
C PRO A 599 -50.32 -33.03 -60.48
N PRO A 600 -50.56 -33.20 -59.14
CA PRO A 600 -50.65 -32.31 -57.94
C PRO A 600 -49.63 -32.65 -56.81
N VAL A 601 -49.36 -31.91 -55.71
CA VAL A 601 -49.91 -30.72 -54.99
C VAL A 601 -50.76 -30.98 -53.73
N ALA A 602 -50.19 -30.66 -52.55
CA ALA A 602 -50.80 -30.07 -51.32
C ALA A 602 -49.67 -29.85 -50.26
N GLY A 603 -49.58 -28.79 -49.44
CA GLY A 603 -50.36 -27.54 -49.33
C GLY A 603 -49.61 -26.44 -48.53
N GLU A 604 -50.17 -25.22 -48.45
CA GLU A 604 -49.59 -23.95 -47.94
C GLU A 604 -50.12 -23.59 -46.50
N PRO A 605 -50.10 -22.35 -45.88
CA PRO A 605 -49.78 -20.96 -46.34
C PRO A 605 -49.01 -20.04 -45.28
N PRO A 606 -49.14 -18.68 -45.19
CA PRO A 606 -48.10 -17.75 -45.74
C PRO A 606 -47.81 -16.38 -45.01
N TYR A 607 -46.91 -15.54 -45.60
CA TYR A 607 -46.75 -14.06 -45.46
C TYR A 607 -46.32 -13.47 -44.07
N ASN A 608 -45.83 -12.21 -43.90
CA ASN A 608 -45.79 -11.00 -44.76
C ASN A 608 -44.51 -10.09 -44.60
N ARG A 609 -44.47 -8.94 -45.29
CA ARG A 609 -43.41 -7.89 -45.40
C ARG A 609 -43.43 -6.83 -44.23
N ASP A 610 -42.61 -5.76 -44.11
CA ASP A 610 -42.22 -4.68 -45.08
C ASP A 610 -41.10 -3.69 -44.61
N TYR A 611 -40.72 -2.75 -45.50
CA TYR A 611 -39.99 -1.44 -45.36
C TYR A 611 -38.47 -1.26 -45.73
N PRO A 612 -38.10 -0.22 -46.52
CA PRO A 612 -36.70 0.10 -46.94
C PRO A 612 -36.24 1.60 -46.81
N ARG A 613 -34.99 1.90 -47.26
CA ARG A 613 -34.33 3.22 -47.55
C ARG A 613 -33.79 4.02 -46.33
N ASP A 614 -32.80 4.92 -46.43
CA ASP A 614 -32.36 5.85 -47.52
C ASP A 614 -30.81 6.03 -47.72
N ARG A 615 -30.33 7.11 -48.37
CA ARG A 615 -28.92 7.31 -48.85
C ARG A 615 -28.22 8.64 -48.42
N PRO A 616 -26.85 8.69 -48.39
CA PRO A 616 -25.98 9.89 -48.24
C PRO A 616 -25.65 10.55 -49.63
N PRO A 617 -24.81 11.63 -49.81
CA PRO A 617 -23.66 12.14 -48.99
C PRO A 617 -23.44 13.68 -48.97
N GLU A 618 -22.26 14.18 -48.51
CA GLU A 618 -21.34 15.09 -49.27
C GLU A 618 -20.10 15.61 -48.49
N ARG A 619 -18.92 15.66 -49.16
CA ARG A 619 -17.94 16.78 -49.20
C ARG A 619 -16.69 16.45 -50.07
N GLU A 620 -16.31 17.38 -50.94
CA GLU A 620 -15.06 17.46 -51.71
C GLU A 620 -14.54 18.92 -51.57
N PRO A 621 -13.25 19.26 -51.84
CA PRO A 621 -12.83 19.57 -53.21
C PRO A 621 -11.37 19.18 -53.56
N ARG A 622 -10.91 19.54 -54.77
CA ARG A 622 -9.72 18.99 -55.47
C ARG A 622 -8.53 19.96 -55.56
N GLY A 623 -7.38 19.39 -55.93
CA GLY A 623 -6.25 20.07 -56.58
C GLY A 623 -5.59 19.15 -57.62
N THR A 624 -5.05 19.70 -58.72
CA THR A 624 -4.53 18.97 -59.91
C THR A 624 -3.23 19.64 -60.43
N GLU A 625 -2.48 19.17 -61.45
CA GLU A 625 -2.69 18.15 -62.51
C GLU A 625 -1.31 17.67 -63.08
N ARG A 626 -1.32 16.65 -63.95
CA ARG A 626 -0.27 16.29 -64.97
C ARG A 626 1.05 15.65 -64.50
N SER A 627 1.72 14.80 -65.29
CA SER A 627 1.30 14.00 -66.48
C SER A 627 2.39 12.99 -66.91
N GLY A 628 2.01 11.77 -67.36
CA GLY A 628 2.91 10.84 -68.08
C GLY A 628 2.34 9.43 -68.27
N MET A 629 2.36 8.90 -69.50
CA MET A 629 1.90 7.55 -69.95
C MET A 629 2.45 7.27 -71.36
N PRO A 630 2.32 6.07 -72.00
CA PRO A 630 1.63 4.81 -71.64
C PRO A 630 2.69 3.65 -71.51
N PRO A 631 2.52 2.33 -71.87
CA PRO A 631 1.36 1.53 -72.32
C PRO A 631 1.18 0.08 -71.77
N LEU A 632 0.07 -0.53 -72.20
CA LEU A 632 -0.23 -1.95 -72.56
C LEU A 632 0.86 -3.04 -72.36
N GLY A 633 0.57 -4.25 -71.86
CA GLY A 633 -0.67 -4.80 -71.27
C GLY A 633 -0.94 -6.29 -71.63
N ALA A 634 -1.16 -7.16 -70.63
CA ALA A 634 -1.63 -8.56 -70.77
C ALA A 634 -2.21 -9.09 -69.44
N ASP A 635 -2.90 -10.24 -69.45
CA ASP A 635 -3.78 -10.71 -68.36
C ASP A 635 -3.11 -11.59 -67.25
N ARG A 636 -3.87 -11.81 -66.19
CA ARG A 636 -3.53 -12.29 -64.82
C ARG A 636 -3.03 -13.74 -64.71
N GLY A 637 -2.26 -14.00 -63.63
CA GLY A 637 -1.97 -15.37 -63.16
C GLY A 637 -1.23 -15.51 -61.81
N LEU A 638 -1.99 -15.47 -60.69
CA LEU A 638 -1.63 -15.92 -59.32
C LEU A 638 -0.55 -15.14 -58.51
N GLY A 639 -0.88 -14.87 -57.23
CA GLY A 639 -0.03 -14.17 -56.23
C GLY A 639 -0.21 -12.64 -56.23
N PRO A 640 -0.07 -11.92 -55.10
CA PRO A 640 0.59 -12.32 -53.84
C PRO A 640 -0.25 -12.15 -52.55
N LEU A 641 -0.02 -13.03 -51.56
CA LEU A 641 -0.38 -12.82 -50.13
C LEU A 641 0.76 -13.19 -49.17
N ARG A 642 1.96 -13.51 -49.69
CA ARG A 642 3.13 -13.99 -48.92
C ARG A 642 4.33 -13.05 -48.92
N GLU A 643 4.18 -11.84 -49.46
CA GLU A 643 5.21 -10.79 -49.46
C GLU A 643 4.89 -9.73 -48.38
N SER A 644 3.62 -9.31 -48.27
CA SER A 644 3.15 -8.36 -47.26
C SER A 644 3.34 -8.80 -45.80
N GLU A 645 3.49 -10.10 -45.54
CA GLU A 645 3.89 -10.64 -44.24
C GLU A 645 5.42 -10.55 -44.06
N ARG A 646 6.21 -10.94 -45.07
CA ARG A 646 7.68 -10.90 -45.04
C ARG A 646 8.25 -9.50 -44.91
N ASP A 647 7.57 -8.50 -45.46
CA ASP A 647 8.00 -7.11 -45.35
C ASP A 647 7.67 -6.52 -43.97
N ARG A 648 6.62 -6.97 -43.26
CA ARG A 648 6.45 -6.65 -41.84
C ARG A 648 7.51 -7.32 -40.99
N ASP A 649 7.71 -8.63 -41.21
CA ASP A 649 8.76 -9.46 -40.60
C ASP A 649 10.17 -8.89 -40.81
N ARG A 650 10.39 -8.05 -41.83
CA ARG A 650 11.60 -7.25 -42.02
C ARG A 650 11.56 -5.93 -41.27
N LEU A 651 10.50 -5.14 -41.42
CA LEU A 651 10.37 -3.82 -40.79
C LEU A 651 10.46 -3.89 -39.26
N ASP A 652 9.87 -4.91 -38.63
CA ASP A 652 9.97 -5.11 -37.17
C ASP A 652 11.36 -5.61 -36.74
N ARG A 653 12.02 -6.45 -37.54
CA ARG A 653 13.44 -6.81 -37.30
C ARG A 653 14.39 -5.61 -37.46
N ASP A 654 14.18 -4.79 -38.49
CA ASP A 654 14.94 -3.55 -38.68
C ASP A 654 14.63 -2.52 -37.57
N ARG A 655 13.47 -2.62 -36.90
CA ARG A 655 13.14 -1.81 -35.72
C ARG A 655 13.88 -2.31 -34.49
N GLU A 656 13.75 -3.59 -34.14
CA GLU A 656 14.51 -4.21 -33.05
C GLU A 656 16.02 -4.01 -33.19
N GLN A 657 16.56 -4.12 -34.42
CA GLN A 657 17.98 -3.89 -34.69
C GLN A 657 18.39 -2.44 -34.35
N ARG A 658 17.60 -1.44 -34.75
CA ARG A 658 17.86 -0.03 -34.44
C ARG A 658 17.72 0.30 -32.95
N ASP A 659 16.77 -0.30 -32.25
CA ASP A 659 16.63 -0.10 -30.81
C ASP A 659 17.78 -0.77 -30.03
N ARG A 660 18.24 -1.97 -30.43
CA ARG A 660 19.45 -2.63 -29.88
C ARG A 660 20.74 -1.85 -30.18
N ASP A 661 20.86 -1.23 -31.35
CA ASP A 661 22.03 -0.43 -31.71
C ASP A 661 22.02 0.94 -30.99
N ARG A 662 20.85 1.50 -30.64
CA ARG A 662 20.74 2.63 -29.69
C ARG A 662 21.19 2.22 -28.29
N ASP A 663 20.69 1.10 -27.78
CA ASP A 663 21.07 0.51 -26.49
C ASP A 663 22.57 0.24 -26.35
N ARG A 664 23.27 0.02 -27.46
CA ARG A 664 24.75 -0.05 -27.50
C ARG A 664 25.41 1.32 -27.44
N LEU A 665 24.93 2.27 -28.26
CA LEU A 665 25.53 3.61 -28.33
C LEU A 665 25.48 4.36 -26.99
N ASP A 666 24.41 4.20 -26.21
CA ASP A 666 24.35 4.79 -24.87
C ASP A 666 25.23 4.04 -23.84
N ARG A 667 25.35 2.70 -23.92
CA ARG A 667 26.29 1.94 -23.07
C ARG A 667 27.77 2.20 -23.37
N ASP A 668 28.11 2.49 -24.63
CA ASP A 668 29.48 2.84 -25.03
C ASP A 668 29.80 4.32 -24.69
N ARG A 669 28.79 5.20 -24.64
CA ARG A 669 28.91 6.58 -24.14
C ARG A 669 29.28 6.62 -22.65
N ASP A 670 28.71 5.73 -21.84
CA ASP A 670 28.99 5.62 -20.39
C ASP A 670 30.37 5.00 -20.05
N ARG A 671 31.18 4.63 -21.05
CA ARG A 671 32.39 3.81 -20.84
C ARG A 671 33.72 4.42 -21.29
N ALA A 672 33.75 5.71 -21.63
CA ALA A 672 34.96 6.43 -22.03
C ALA A 672 35.68 7.09 -20.82
N PRO A 673 36.92 6.71 -20.48
CA PRO A 673 37.69 7.38 -19.43
C PRO A 673 38.47 8.57 -20.00
N ASP A 674 37.99 9.79 -19.79
CA ASP A 674 38.65 10.99 -20.33
C ASP A 674 39.89 11.43 -19.52
N SER A 675 40.87 12.03 -20.21
CA SER A 675 42.22 12.29 -19.70
C SER A 675 42.64 13.75 -19.89
N ARG A 676 43.31 14.29 -18.85
CA ARG A 676 43.83 15.67 -18.78
C ARG A 676 44.83 15.94 -19.93
N ASP A 677 45.18 17.17 -20.34
CA ASP A 677 45.30 18.45 -19.61
C ASP A 677 45.41 19.66 -20.61
N PRO A 678 46.25 20.70 -20.42
CA PRO A 678 46.01 21.97 -19.71
C PRO A 678 45.95 23.22 -20.63
N LYS A 679 45.42 24.36 -20.13
CA LYS A 679 46.11 25.69 -20.09
C LYS A 679 45.26 26.89 -19.57
N ARG A 680 45.94 27.74 -18.75
CA ARG A 680 45.85 29.23 -18.68
C ARG A 680 44.56 29.86 -18.09
N MET A 681 44.60 30.77 -17.09
CA MET A 681 45.65 31.26 -16.16
C MET A 681 45.02 32.15 -15.05
N LYS A 682 45.55 32.11 -13.81
CA LYS A 682 45.70 33.22 -12.80
C LYS A 682 44.43 34.02 -12.37
N SER A 683 44.28 34.53 -11.14
CA SER A 683 45.07 34.58 -9.89
C SER A 683 44.09 34.94 -8.73
N GLU A 684 44.38 35.00 -7.41
CA GLU A 684 45.60 35.26 -6.64
C GLU A 684 45.88 34.25 -5.48
N ARG A 685 46.48 34.68 -4.35
CA ARG A 685 47.41 33.87 -3.54
C ARG A 685 47.68 34.44 -2.13
N ILE A 686 47.62 33.60 -1.09
CA ILE A 686 48.28 33.66 0.24
C ILE A 686 48.07 32.25 0.88
N LYS A 687 49.07 31.39 1.12
CA LYS A 687 50.11 31.35 2.20
C LYS A 687 49.52 31.34 3.63
N GLY A 688 49.90 30.50 4.58
CA GLY A 688 50.86 29.37 4.70
C GLY A 688 50.60 28.66 6.07
N ASP A 689 51.31 27.65 6.57
CA ASP A 689 52.45 26.86 6.09
C ASP A 689 52.44 25.44 6.76
N ARG A 690 53.32 24.54 6.31
CA ARG A 690 53.70 23.21 6.87
C ARG A 690 55.23 23.28 7.24
N PRO A 691 56.01 22.24 7.67
CA PRO A 691 55.82 20.78 7.52
C PRO A 691 56.42 19.80 8.58
N ASP A 692 56.21 18.49 8.35
CA ASP A 692 57.08 17.28 8.55
C ASP A 692 57.77 16.99 9.94
N HIS A 693 58.15 15.75 10.33
CA HIS A 693 58.98 14.78 9.60
C HIS A 693 59.11 13.34 10.23
N PHE A 694 59.51 12.39 9.37
CA PHE A 694 60.34 11.16 9.58
C PHE A 694 59.83 9.85 10.26
N SER A 695 60.02 8.74 9.52
CA SER A 695 60.21 7.33 9.95
C SER A 695 61.74 7.03 10.13
N PRO A 696 62.34 5.79 10.20
CA PRO A 696 61.85 4.44 9.81
C PRO A 696 62.33 3.18 10.62
N SER A 697 61.86 2.00 10.14
CA SER A 697 62.60 0.72 9.95
C SER A 697 62.67 -0.42 11.01
N LEU A 698 62.18 -1.61 10.55
CA LEU A 698 62.74 -2.98 10.62
C LEU A 698 63.17 -3.66 11.95
N GLY A 699 62.66 -4.89 12.19
CA GLY A 699 63.21 -5.87 13.15
C GLY A 699 62.34 -7.15 13.30
N THR A 700 62.89 -8.34 13.03
CA THR A 700 62.13 -9.59 12.77
C THR A 700 62.13 -10.63 13.92
N MET A 701 61.11 -11.51 13.94
CA MET A 701 61.00 -12.85 14.58
C MET A 701 60.73 -12.99 16.10
N GLY A 702 59.89 -13.98 16.48
CA GLY A 702 60.06 -14.72 17.75
C GLY A 702 58.85 -15.28 18.53
N ILE A 703 58.14 -16.31 18.03
CA ILE A 703 57.55 -17.50 18.74
C ILE A 703 56.75 -17.33 20.08
N GLY A 704 55.59 -18.01 20.22
CA GLY A 704 54.77 -18.12 21.47
C GLY A 704 55.17 -19.29 22.41
N PRO A 705 54.26 -20.06 23.07
CA PRO A 705 52.80 -19.90 23.23
C PRO A 705 52.18 -20.32 24.63
N SER A 706 50.86 -20.09 24.80
CA SER A 706 49.83 -20.93 25.49
C SER A 706 49.92 -21.45 26.98
N SER A 707 48.88 -21.07 27.77
CA SER A 707 47.93 -21.94 28.55
C SER A 707 48.23 -22.59 29.94
N GLY A 708 47.20 -22.60 30.83
CA GLY A 708 46.81 -23.76 31.70
C GLY A 708 46.76 -23.59 33.25
N GLY A 709 45.69 -24.05 33.94
CA GLY A 709 45.67 -24.25 35.43
C GLY A 709 44.28 -24.25 36.17
N PRO A 710 43.91 -25.19 37.10
CA PRO A 710 42.49 -25.37 37.53
C PRO A 710 42.10 -25.73 39.03
N THR A 711 40.89 -25.28 39.46
CA THR A 711 39.83 -25.96 40.30
C THR A 711 40.02 -26.26 41.85
N PRO A 712 39.18 -27.08 42.58
CA PRO A 712 37.96 -26.65 43.37
C PRO A 712 37.69 -27.32 44.79
N LYS A 713 36.56 -27.00 45.52
CA LYS A 713 35.66 -27.93 46.34
C LYS A 713 34.53 -27.29 47.24
N LEU A 714 33.76 -28.09 48.01
CA LEU A 714 32.36 -27.89 48.56
C LEU A 714 32.15 -28.37 50.06
N PRO A 715 30.97 -28.90 50.54
CA PRO A 715 29.68 -28.32 51.09
C PRO A 715 29.47 -28.65 52.63
N PRO A 716 28.31 -29.04 53.30
CA PRO A 716 26.84 -29.09 53.02
C PRO A 716 25.74 -28.43 53.99
N PRO A 717 25.06 -29.06 55.02
CA PRO A 717 23.61 -28.81 55.39
C PRO A 717 23.35 -28.41 56.91
N PRO A 718 22.16 -28.49 57.60
CA PRO A 718 20.77 -28.99 57.32
C PRO A 718 19.57 -28.09 57.82
N GLY A 719 18.46 -28.66 58.39
CA GLY A 719 17.20 -28.00 58.89
C GLY A 719 16.61 -28.64 60.18
N PRO A 720 15.27 -28.70 60.51
CA PRO A 720 14.04 -28.41 59.70
C PRO A 720 12.73 -27.82 60.40
N GLY A 721 11.67 -27.46 59.61
CA GLY A 721 10.21 -27.48 59.97
C GLY A 721 9.47 -26.17 60.40
N ALA A 722 8.11 -26.06 60.55
CA ALA A 722 6.92 -26.78 59.99
C ALA A 722 5.51 -26.15 60.39
N TYR A 723 4.44 -26.40 59.59
CA TYR A 723 2.94 -26.35 59.82
C TYR A 723 2.11 -25.06 60.19
N GLY A 724 0.92 -24.87 59.55
CA GLY A 724 -0.25 -24.08 60.08
C GLY A 724 -1.23 -23.39 59.07
N GLY A 725 -2.55 -23.33 59.37
CA GLY A 725 -3.66 -22.62 58.65
C GLY A 725 -5.05 -22.97 59.26
N PRO A 726 -6.26 -22.70 58.69
CA PRO A 726 -6.76 -21.67 57.72
C PRO A 726 -8.15 -21.04 58.16
N THR A 727 -8.97 -20.48 57.22
CA THR A 727 -10.44 -20.06 57.34
C THR A 727 -10.82 -18.80 58.17
N SER A 728 -11.97 -18.11 58.02
CA SER A 728 -12.92 -17.82 56.88
C SER A 728 -13.96 -16.71 57.25
N SER A 729 -14.68 -16.16 56.25
CA SER A 729 -16.01 -15.46 56.32
C SER A 729 -16.19 -14.12 57.10
N GLY A 730 -16.90 -13.15 56.50
CA GLY A 730 -17.48 -11.94 57.13
C GLY A 730 -19.00 -12.11 57.41
N PRO A 731 -19.89 -11.08 57.30
CA PRO A 731 -19.70 -9.65 56.97
C PRO A 731 -20.34 -8.66 58.00
N GLY A 732 -20.32 -7.34 57.74
CA GLY A 732 -21.13 -6.35 58.50
C GLY A 732 -20.88 -4.87 58.17
N GLU A 733 -21.95 -4.15 57.82
CA GLU A 733 -22.03 -2.67 57.66
C GLU A 733 -22.64 -2.01 58.94
N PRO A 734 -22.94 -0.69 58.99
CA PRO A 734 -22.25 0.52 58.49
C PRO A 734 -22.00 1.53 59.65
N VAL A 735 -21.59 2.79 59.34
CA VAL A 735 -22.20 4.08 59.79
C VAL A 735 -21.19 5.26 59.71
N VAL A 736 -21.68 6.39 59.21
CA VAL A 736 -21.05 7.73 59.05
C VAL A 736 -21.68 8.64 60.14
N PRO A 737 -21.11 9.76 60.69
CA PRO A 737 -20.42 10.80 59.90
C PRO A 737 -19.42 11.79 60.60
N SER A 738 -19.01 12.80 59.81
CA SER A 738 -18.88 14.24 60.14
C SER A 738 -17.76 14.82 61.03
N HIS A 739 -16.86 15.56 60.34
CA HIS A 739 -16.55 16.99 60.51
C HIS A 739 -15.65 17.55 61.67
N THR A 740 -15.14 18.75 61.37
CA THR A 740 -14.49 19.80 62.21
C THR A 740 -13.03 19.60 62.66
N GLY A 741 -12.19 20.61 62.35
CA GLY A 741 -11.06 21.06 63.17
C GLY A 741 -11.51 22.20 64.11
N PRO A 742 -10.62 23.09 64.64
CA PRO A 742 -9.24 23.39 64.24
C PRO A 742 -8.21 23.19 65.40
N GLY A 743 -6.96 23.65 65.23
CA GLY A 743 -5.92 23.63 66.27
C GLY A 743 -5.53 25.01 66.82
N LEU A 744 -4.81 25.06 67.96
CA LEU A 744 -4.27 26.31 68.56
C LEU A 744 -3.11 26.06 69.59
N HIS A 745 -1.93 26.62 69.28
CA HIS A 745 -1.07 27.46 70.16
C HIS A 745 -0.15 26.97 71.32
N THR A 746 0.90 27.81 71.52
CA THR A 746 1.75 28.12 72.71
C THR A 746 2.99 27.29 73.12
N GLY A 747 4.11 28.02 73.32
CA GLY A 747 5.25 27.68 74.22
C GLY A 747 5.12 28.43 75.57
N PRO A 748 6.18 28.95 76.26
CA PRO A 748 7.59 29.16 75.85
C PRO A 748 8.66 28.78 76.93
N GLY A 749 9.96 29.13 76.74
CA GLY A 749 10.95 29.18 77.84
C GLY A 749 12.44 29.33 77.44
N GLY A 750 13.18 30.26 78.08
CA GLY A 750 14.65 30.34 78.17
C GLY A 750 15.11 30.18 79.64
N PRO A 751 16.40 30.39 80.07
CA PRO A 751 17.40 31.35 79.54
C PRO A 751 18.89 30.85 79.52
N GLY A 752 19.88 31.71 79.21
CA GLY A 752 21.33 31.44 79.38
C GLY A 752 22.29 32.44 78.69
N ALA A 753 23.58 32.52 79.09
CA ALA A 753 24.54 33.56 78.64
C ALA A 753 25.99 33.03 78.33
N PRO A 754 26.85 33.79 77.58
CA PRO A 754 28.17 33.39 77.00
C PRO A 754 29.38 33.89 77.87
N PRO A 755 30.68 34.04 77.44
CA PRO A 755 31.42 33.93 76.14
C PRO A 755 32.70 33.02 76.25
N PRO A 756 33.87 33.12 75.52
CA PRO A 756 34.37 34.02 74.46
C PRO A 756 35.09 33.31 73.25
N LEU A 757 36.35 33.66 72.92
CA LEU A 757 37.13 33.36 71.68
C LEU A 757 38.65 33.17 71.96
N ALA A 758 39.37 32.42 71.12
CA ALA A 758 40.82 32.58 70.82
C ALA A 758 41.31 31.72 69.61
N GLY A 759 42.43 32.13 68.97
CA GLY A 759 43.28 31.28 68.09
C GLY A 759 44.59 30.89 68.82
N PRO A 760 45.78 30.73 68.17
CA PRO A 760 46.11 30.84 66.73
C PRO A 760 47.20 29.85 66.16
N SER A 761 47.41 29.89 64.83
CA SER A 761 48.70 29.81 64.05
C SER A 761 49.85 28.80 64.28
N SER A 762 50.63 28.58 63.18
CA SER A 762 52.05 28.13 63.07
C SER A 762 52.31 26.60 62.92
N ALA A 763 53.28 26.10 62.13
CA ALA A 763 54.19 26.71 61.13
C ALA A 763 54.65 25.70 60.01
N HIS A 764 55.28 26.22 58.95
CA HIS A 764 55.94 25.47 57.85
C HIS A 764 57.33 24.89 58.24
N PRO A 765 57.92 24.00 57.43
CA PRO A 765 58.93 24.47 56.44
C PRO A 765 58.54 24.28 54.95
N THR A 766 59.36 24.83 54.05
CA THR A 766 59.11 24.92 52.59
C THR A 766 60.33 24.53 51.75
N THR A 767 60.11 23.82 50.64
CA THR A 767 60.84 23.99 49.35
C THR A 767 60.04 23.39 48.19
N GLY A 768 59.98 24.09 47.06
CA GLY A 768 59.58 23.54 45.74
C GLY A 768 60.79 23.45 44.81
N PRO A 769 60.67 23.50 43.46
CA PRO A 769 59.46 23.58 42.60
C PRO A 769 59.27 22.31 41.72
N GLY A 770 58.22 22.16 40.89
CA GLY A 770 57.01 22.96 40.66
C GLY A 770 56.33 22.63 39.30
N VAL A 771 55.38 23.47 38.88
CA VAL A 771 54.61 23.45 37.61
C VAL A 771 53.53 22.36 37.49
N SER A 772 52.35 22.76 37.03
CA SER A 772 51.11 21.95 36.99
C SER A 772 50.70 21.57 35.56
N ALA A 773 50.06 20.40 35.38
CA ALA A 773 49.23 20.10 34.21
C ALA A 773 48.04 19.21 34.56
N VAL A 774 46.90 19.48 33.92
CA VAL A 774 45.57 18.89 34.15
C VAL A 774 45.51 17.39 33.84
N GLY A 775 44.78 16.63 34.66
CA GLY A 775 44.35 15.25 34.35
C GLY A 775 42.89 15.20 33.85
N PRO A 776 42.53 14.28 32.92
CA PRO A 776 41.19 14.19 32.33
C PRO A 776 40.13 13.52 33.27
N PRO A 777 38.83 13.73 33.02
CA PRO A 777 37.75 13.32 33.93
C PRO A 777 37.38 11.82 33.86
N VAL A 778 36.60 11.39 34.86
CA VAL A 778 36.12 10.01 35.07
C VAL A 778 35.19 9.55 33.93
N GLY A 779 35.41 8.33 33.43
CA GLY A 779 34.61 7.72 32.36
C GLY A 779 33.17 7.40 32.76
N GLY A 780 32.21 7.80 31.93
CA GLY A 780 30.78 7.55 32.14
C GLY A 780 30.32 6.16 31.67
N ASN A 781 29.22 5.69 32.24
CA ASN A 781 28.57 4.41 31.94
C ASN A 781 27.86 4.46 30.56
N GLN A 782 28.58 4.15 29.48
CA GLN A 782 28.00 4.19 28.12
C GLN A 782 27.16 2.95 27.79
N GLY A 783 25.86 3.16 27.59
CA GLY A 783 25.00 2.17 26.97
C GLY A 783 25.23 2.12 25.46
N PHE A 784 25.89 1.05 24.97
CA PHE A 784 25.85 0.68 23.54
C PHE A 784 24.41 0.74 23.01
N PRO A 785 24.13 1.46 21.91
CA PRO A 785 22.95 2.32 21.87
C PRO A 785 21.83 1.81 20.96
N ASP A 786 20.65 2.41 21.12
CA ASP A 786 19.46 2.11 20.32
C ASP A 786 19.39 2.88 18.99
N ASP A 787 20.17 3.94 18.84
CA ASP A 787 20.42 4.69 17.60
C ASP A 787 21.90 4.49 17.21
N LEU A 788 22.16 3.70 16.16
CA LEU A 788 23.49 3.19 15.85
C LEU A 788 23.86 3.47 14.38
N ASP A 789 24.47 4.63 14.14
CA ASP A 789 24.89 5.05 12.79
C ASP A 789 26.02 4.15 12.27
N ILE A 790 25.68 3.37 11.24
CA ILE A 790 26.50 2.38 10.53
C ILE A 790 27.81 2.98 9.97
N GLN A 791 27.88 4.29 9.72
CA GLN A 791 29.11 4.98 9.27
C GLN A 791 30.00 5.47 10.41
N THR A 792 29.49 5.53 11.65
CA THR A 792 30.26 5.94 12.84
C THR A 792 30.83 4.76 13.65
N VAL A 793 30.44 3.52 13.31
CA VAL A 793 30.86 2.31 14.03
C VAL A 793 32.38 2.12 13.91
N PRO A 794 33.11 1.93 15.03
CA PRO A 794 34.53 1.62 15.00
C PRO A 794 34.85 0.38 14.13
N PRO A 795 35.91 0.39 13.29
CA PRO A 795 36.24 -0.73 12.39
C PRO A 795 36.57 -2.07 13.07
N ASP A 796 36.79 -2.10 14.38
CA ASP A 796 36.92 -3.32 15.19
C ASP A 796 35.56 -3.95 15.56
N LEU A 797 34.49 -3.15 15.54
CA LEU A 797 33.10 -3.54 15.82
C LEU A 797 32.25 -3.68 14.55
N LYS A 798 32.81 -3.43 13.36
CA LYS A 798 32.15 -3.57 12.06
C LYS A 798 32.98 -4.46 11.14
N LYS A 799 32.30 -5.20 10.26
CA LYS A 799 32.91 -5.85 9.09
C LYS A 799 32.04 -5.55 7.89
N GLU A 800 32.62 -5.13 6.78
CA GLU A 800 31.88 -4.62 5.62
C GLU A 800 32.43 -5.17 4.30
N GLY A 801 31.54 -5.27 3.31
CA GLY A 801 31.85 -5.53 1.91
C GLY A 801 31.29 -4.41 1.04
N THR A 802 31.21 -4.66 -0.27
CA THR A 802 30.75 -3.66 -1.26
C THR A 802 29.30 -3.21 -1.07
N ASP A 803 28.46 -4.12 -0.55
CA ASP A 803 27.00 -4.03 -0.49
C ASP A 803 26.40 -4.55 0.84
N TRP A 804 27.24 -4.87 1.84
CA TRP A 804 26.80 -5.43 3.12
C TRP A 804 27.67 -4.99 4.30
N PHE A 805 27.11 -5.05 5.51
CA PHE A 805 27.82 -4.87 6.76
C PHE A 805 27.32 -5.83 7.83
N ALA A 806 28.20 -6.21 8.76
CA ALA A 806 27.90 -6.93 9.99
C ALA A 806 28.47 -6.13 11.16
N ILE A 807 27.64 -5.86 12.17
CA ILE A 807 28.00 -5.06 13.35
C ILE A 807 28.00 -5.97 14.58
N PHE A 808 29.07 -5.90 15.37
CA PHE A 808 29.27 -6.71 16.56
C PHE A 808 28.99 -5.87 17.82
N ASN A 809 28.18 -6.41 18.73
CA ASN A 809 27.82 -5.75 19.98
C ASN A 809 29.00 -5.84 21.00
N PRO A 810 29.64 -4.74 21.41
CA PRO A 810 30.77 -4.73 22.35
C PRO A 810 30.38 -4.99 23.81
N LYS A 811 29.08 -4.91 24.17
CA LYS A 811 28.60 -5.42 25.48
C LYS A 811 28.61 -6.95 25.52
N ALA A 812 28.56 -7.61 24.36
CA ALA A 812 28.68 -9.05 24.25
C ALA A 812 30.13 -9.45 23.94
N LYS A 813 30.60 -10.57 24.49
CA LYS A 813 31.81 -11.19 23.95
C LYS A 813 31.50 -11.64 22.52
N ARG A 814 32.22 -11.13 21.52
CA ARG A 814 32.20 -11.68 20.16
C ARG A 814 32.62 -13.16 20.22
N GLN A 815 31.70 -14.05 19.87
CA GLN A 815 31.92 -15.50 19.77
C GLN A 815 31.87 -15.99 18.32
N LEU A 816 31.40 -15.15 17.40
CA LEU A 816 31.25 -15.44 15.98
C LEU A 816 31.84 -14.30 15.14
N ASP A 817 32.48 -14.67 14.04
CA ASP A 817 32.75 -13.77 12.91
C ASP A 817 31.99 -14.30 11.67
N VAL A 818 31.37 -13.40 10.92
CA VAL A 818 30.53 -13.74 9.75
C VAL A 818 31.10 -13.16 8.46
N SER A 819 30.96 -13.86 7.34
CA SER A 819 31.34 -13.35 6.02
C SER A 819 30.33 -13.79 4.96
N LEU A 820 29.84 -12.87 4.14
CA LEU A 820 29.03 -13.20 2.97
C LEU A 820 29.83 -14.13 2.03
N VAL A 821 29.17 -15.18 1.52
CA VAL A 821 29.76 -16.18 0.61
C VAL A 821 29.10 -16.10 -0.77
N HIS A 822 27.76 -16.07 -0.80
CA HIS A 822 26.97 -16.02 -2.04
C HIS A 822 25.79 -15.07 -1.91
N THR A 823 25.49 -14.34 -2.99
CA THR A 823 24.25 -13.60 -3.19
C THR A 823 23.48 -14.24 -4.35
N LEU A 824 22.22 -14.60 -4.12
CA LEU A 824 21.40 -15.43 -4.98
C LEU A 824 20.16 -14.65 -5.44
N MET A 825 20.15 -14.24 -6.71
CA MET A 825 19.08 -13.39 -7.27
C MET A 825 17.81 -14.20 -7.65
N HIS A 826 16.67 -13.61 -7.29
CA HIS A 826 15.31 -14.06 -7.61
C HIS A 826 14.54 -12.95 -8.35
N GLU A 827 13.37 -13.30 -8.86
CA GLU A 827 12.47 -12.40 -9.61
C GLU A 827 11.43 -11.71 -8.70
N SER A 828 11.41 -12.06 -7.41
CA SER A 828 10.48 -11.54 -6.41
C SER A 828 10.99 -11.87 -4.99
N VAL A 829 10.30 -11.36 -3.97
CA VAL A 829 10.62 -11.47 -2.54
C VAL A 829 10.87 -12.92 -2.10
N VAL A 830 12.00 -13.16 -1.43
CA VAL A 830 12.33 -14.48 -0.88
C VAL A 830 11.69 -14.62 0.50
N CYS A 831 10.51 -15.23 0.53
CA CYS A 831 9.68 -15.38 1.72
C CYS A 831 10.22 -16.43 2.70
N CYS A 832 10.91 -17.47 2.20
CA CYS A 832 11.47 -18.52 3.04
C CYS A 832 12.77 -19.12 2.46
N VAL A 833 13.64 -19.60 3.35
CA VAL A 833 14.85 -20.37 3.02
C VAL A 833 15.00 -21.58 3.92
N ARG A 834 15.48 -22.72 3.40
CA ARG A 834 15.89 -23.90 4.19
C ARG A 834 17.05 -24.65 3.55
N PHE A 835 17.99 -25.13 4.36
CA PHE A 835 19.03 -26.06 3.93
C PHE A 835 18.50 -27.50 3.81
N SER A 836 19.14 -28.30 2.96
CA SER A 836 19.02 -29.76 2.99
C SER A 836 19.66 -30.32 4.27
N ALA A 837 19.21 -31.51 4.70
CA ALA A 837 19.73 -32.18 5.90
C ALA A 837 21.25 -32.46 5.88
N ASP A 838 21.87 -32.45 4.68
CA ASP A 838 23.31 -32.61 4.47
C ASP A 838 24.07 -31.29 4.20
N GLY A 839 23.37 -30.15 4.29
CA GLY A 839 23.92 -28.80 4.08
C GLY A 839 24.39 -28.45 2.67
N LYS A 840 24.25 -29.35 1.68
CA LYS A 840 24.74 -29.14 0.30
C LYS A 840 23.83 -28.26 -0.55
N TYR A 841 22.54 -28.21 -0.22
CA TYR A 841 21.55 -27.46 -0.98
C TYR A 841 20.81 -26.45 -0.10
N LEU A 842 20.45 -25.32 -0.70
CA LEU A 842 19.54 -24.33 -0.12
C LEU A 842 18.30 -24.27 -1.01
N ALA A 843 17.14 -24.56 -0.45
CA ALA A 843 15.85 -24.25 -1.05
C ALA A 843 15.41 -22.85 -0.65
N THR A 844 14.79 -22.13 -1.58
CA THR A 844 14.17 -20.83 -1.39
C THR A 844 12.73 -20.87 -1.90
N GLY A 845 11.83 -20.11 -1.27
CA GLY A 845 10.47 -19.87 -1.76
C GLY A 845 10.24 -18.39 -2.05
N CYS A 846 9.76 -18.08 -3.24
CA CYS A 846 9.31 -16.74 -3.63
C CYS A 846 7.91 -16.79 -4.26
N ASN A 847 7.50 -15.74 -4.97
CA ASN A 847 6.30 -15.76 -5.81
C ASN A 847 6.40 -16.91 -6.84
N ARG A 848 5.38 -17.78 -6.87
CA ARG A 848 5.11 -18.89 -7.81
C ARG A 848 6.19 -19.96 -8.00
N THR A 849 7.40 -19.79 -7.47
CA THR A 849 8.52 -20.71 -7.69
C THR A 849 9.26 -21.05 -6.40
N ALA A 850 9.66 -22.31 -6.27
CA ALA A 850 10.66 -22.74 -5.30
C ALA A 850 11.97 -23.06 -6.04
N GLN A 851 13.09 -22.53 -5.56
CA GLN A 851 14.37 -22.61 -6.26
C GLN A 851 15.40 -23.30 -5.36
N ILE A 852 16.28 -24.12 -5.94
CA ILE A 852 17.29 -24.89 -5.21
C ILE A 852 18.67 -24.51 -5.73
N TYR A 853 19.57 -24.19 -4.81
CA TYR A 853 20.94 -23.76 -5.08
C TYR A 853 21.94 -24.71 -4.41
N ASP A 854 23.08 -24.95 -5.04
CA ASP A 854 24.23 -25.62 -4.42
C ASP A 854 24.96 -24.62 -3.50
N THR A 855 25.11 -24.95 -2.22
CA THR A 855 25.58 -24.02 -1.18
C THR A 855 27.07 -23.68 -1.28
N LYS A 856 27.83 -24.52 -1.98
CA LYS A 856 29.28 -24.34 -2.16
C LYS A 856 29.59 -23.43 -3.35
N THR A 857 28.84 -23.55 -4.44
CA THR A 857 29.07 -22.86 -5.71
C THR A 857 28.13 -21.68 -5.96
N GLY A 858 27.02 -21.57 -5.22
CA GLY A 858 25.96 -20.59 -5.47
C GLY A 858 25.13 -20.89 -6.72
N ALA A 859 25.37 -22.00 -7.41
CA ALA A 859 24.71 -22.33 -8.67
C ALA A 859 23.25 -22.78 -8.45
N LYS A 860 22.32 -22.19 -9.22
CA LYS A 860 20.90 -22.59 -9.25
C LYS A 860 20.76 -23.95 -9.95
N THR A 861 20.47 -25.01 -9.20
CA THR A 861 20.39 -26.40 -9.69
C THR A 861 18.98 -26.80 -10.13
N CYS A 862 17.96 -26.26 -9.45
CA CYS A 862 16.56 -26.52 -9.74
C CYS A 862 15.69 -25.28 -9.60
N VAL A 863 14.62 -25.23 -10.39
CA VAL A 863 13.47 -24.35 -10.23
C VAL A 863 12.25 -25.25 -10.34
N LEU A 864 11.28 -25.06 -9.46
CA LEU A 864 10.04 -25.83 -9.31
C LEU A 864 8.89 -24.83 -9.42
N VAL A 865 7.97 -25.08 -10.35
CA VAL A 865 6.85 -24.19 -10.71
C VAL A 865 5.61 -25.04 -10.92
N ASP A 866 4.45 -24.59 -10.45
CA ASP A 866 3.19 -25.28 -10.69
C ASP A 866 2.47 -24.66 -11.90
N ASP A 867 2.59 -25.30 -13.06
CA ASP A 867 1.89 -24.89 -14.28
C ASP A 867 0.36 -25.07 -14.20
N ALA A 868 -0.16 -25.83 -13.23
CA ALA A 868 -1.60 -25.96 -12.99
C ALA A 868 -2.16 -24.85 -12.08
N ALA A 869 -1.31 -24.10 -11.37
CA ALA A 869 -1.76 -22.96 -10.57
C ALA A 869 -2.23 -21.81 -11.47
N GLY A 870 -3.38 -21.21 -11.14
CA GLY A 870 -3.96 -20.10 -11.92
C GLY A 870 -2.99 -18.94 -12.09
N LYS A 871 -2.82 -18.44 -13.32
CA LYS A 871 -1.77 -17.45 -13.69
C LYS A 871 -2.15 -15.99 -13.42
N ALA A 872 -3.27 -15.73 -12.73
CA ALA A 872 -3.67 -14.39 -12.28
C ALA A 872 -3.24 -14.17 -10.81
N GLY A 873 -2.84 -12.94 -10.48
CA GLY A 873 -2.37 -12.55 -9.13
C GLY A 873 -1.00 -13.12 -8.75
N ASP A 874 -0.58 -12.80 -7.52
CA ASP A 874 0.60 -13.40 -6.89
C ASP A 874 0.25 -14.72 -6.18
N LEU A 875 1.28 -15.53 -5.89
CA LEU A 875 1.18 -16.73 -5.07
C LEU A 875 2.53 -16.96 -4.36
N TYR A 876 2.71 -16.42 -3.16
CA TYR A 876 3.95 -16.55 -2.42
C TYR A 876 4.06 -17.91 -1.72
N ILE A 877 5.19 -18.58 -1.91
CA ILE A 877 5.57 -19.77 -1.14
C ILE A 877 6.14 -19.29 0.20
N ARG A 878 5.29 -19.34 1.24
CA ARG A 878 5.62 -18.91 2.61
C ARG A 878 6.48 -19.91 3.37
N SER A 879 6.46 -21.19 3.00
CA SER A 879 7.33 -22.19 3.63
C SER A 879 7.84 -23.25 2.65
N VAL A 880 9.11 -23.64 2.79
CA VAL A 880 9.74 -24.77 2.10
C VAL A 880 10.45 -25.67 3.11
N CYS A 881 10.42 -26.99 2.91
CA CYS A 881 11.20 -27.93 3.71
C CYS A 881 11.61 -29.16 2.88
N PHE A 882 12.83 -29.67 3.06
CA PHE A 882 13.31 -30.89 2.40
C PHE A 882 12.86 -32.15 3.15
N SER A 883 12.60 -33.24 2.43
CA SER A 883 12.57 -34.56 3.07
C SER A 883 13.96 -34.92 3.62
N PRO A 884 14.07 -35.69 4.72
CA PRO A 884 15.37 -36.04 5.32
C PRO A 884 16.33 -36.77 4.37
N ASP A 885 15.80 -37.42 3.33
CA ASP A 885 16.56 -38.13 2.29
C ASP A 885 16.95 -37.26 1.08
N GLY A 886 16.60 -35.97 1.10
CA GLY A 886 16.90 -34.97 0.06
C GLY A 886 16.23 -35.19 -1.30
N LYS A 887 15.30 -36.15 -1.43
CA LYS A 887 14.64 -36.44 -2.72
C LYS A 887 13.43 -35.57 -3.00
N TYR A 888 12.79 -35.05 -1.95
CA TYR A 888 11.56 -34.29 -2.03
C TYR A 888 11.69 -32.91 -1.38
N LEU A 889 10.94 -31.95 -1.92
CA LEU A 889 10.71 -30.64 -1.29
C LEU A 889 9.21 -30.50 -1.03
N ALA A 890 8.81 -30.16 0.18
CA ALA A 890 7.46 -29.70 0.48
C ALA A 890 7.42 -28.17 0.38
N THR A 891 6.38 -27.62 -0.24
CA THR A 891 6.16 -26.17 -0.35
C THR A 891 4.74 -25.82 0.07
N GLY A 892 4.59 -24.86 0.98
CA GLY A 892 3.31 -24.33 1.46
C GLY A 892 3.14 -22.89 1.02
N ALA A 893 1.96 -22.56 0.51
CA ALA A 893 1.68 -21.28 -0.14
C ALA A 893 0.33 -20.67 0.28
N GLU A 894 0.04 -19.49 -0.25
CA GLU A 894 -1.17 -18.72 0.05
C GLU A 894 -2.44 -19.35 -0.54
N ASP A 895 -2.32 -20.15 -1.60
CA ASP A 895 -3.43 -20.94 -2.16
C ASP A 895 -3.85 -22.15 -1.31
N LYS A 896 -3.39 -22.21 -0.06
CA LYS A 896 -3.84 -23.14 0.99
C LYS A 896 -3.44 -24.60 0.75
N GLN A 897 -2.63 -24.86 -0.28
CA GLN A 897 -2.17 -26.19 -0.65
C GLN A 897 -0.71 -26.46 -0.27
N ILE A 898 -0.43 -27.71 0.10
CA ILE A 898 0.94 -28.22 0.24
C ILE A 898 1.28 -29.03 -1.00
N ARG A 899 2.37 -28.69 -1.69
CA ARG A 899 2.86 -29.43 -2.85
C ARG A 899 4.14 -30.16 -2.50
N ILE A 900 4.19 -31.45 -2.81
CA ILE A 900 5.38 -32.29 -2.62
C ILE A 900 6.03 -32.54 -3.97
N TRP A 901 7.23 -32.00 -4.15
CA TRP A 901 7.99 -32.02 -5.39
C TRP A 901 8.99 -33.16 -5.42
N ASP A 902 8.98 -33.98 -6.47
CA ASP A 902 10.07 -34.90 -6.78
C ASP A 902 11.19 -34.10 -7.46
N ILE A 903 12.24 -33.75 -6.70
CA ILE A 903 13.27 -32.79 -7.12
C ILE A 903 13.99 -33.30 -8.38
N ALA A 904 14.29 -34.60 -8.43
CA ALA A 904 14.97 -35.22 -9.57
C ALA A 904 14.11 -35.23 -10.85
N LYS A 905 12.78 -35.32 -10.73
CA LYS A 905 11.83 -35.31 -11.86
C LYS A 905 11.21 -33.93 -12.13
N LYS A 906 11.55 -32.90 -11.33
CA LYS A 906 11.05 -31.53 -11.40
C LYS A 906 9.53 -31.42 -11.54
N ARG A 907 8.78 -32.21 -10.75
CA ARG A 907 7.31 -32.28 -10.84
C ARG A 907 6.66 -32.52 -9.48
N ILE A 908 5.41 -32.11 -9.35
CA ILE A 908 4.57 -32.46 -8.20
C ILE A 908 4.35 -33.98 -8.19
N ARG A 909 4.51 -34.59 -7.02
CA ARG A 909 4.24 -36.00 -6.71
C ARG A 909 2.90 -36.15 -5.98
N ASN A 910 2.66 -35.30 -4.99
CA ASN A 910 1.45 -35.23 -4.18
C ASN A 910 1.06 -33.75 -4.01
N VAL A 911 -0.24 -33.48 -4.02
CA VAL A 911 -0.81 -32.25 -3.44
C VAL A 911 -1.61 -32.67 -2.21
N PHE A 912 -1.44 -31.96 -1.10
CA PHE A 912 -2.31 -32.08 0.07
C PHE A 912 -3.14 -30.80 0.21
N ASP A 913 -4.43 -30.99 0.42
CA ASP A 913 -5.46 -29.95 0.43
C ASP A 913 -6.35 -30.11 1.67
N GLY A 914 -6.96 -29.01 2.10
CA GLY A 914 -7.94 -28.98 3.19
C GLY A 914 -7.71 -27.88 4.23
N HIS A 915 -6.59 -27.17 4.22
CA HIS A 915 -6.43 -25.93 5.00
C HIS A 915 -7.37 -24.85 4.47
N GLN A 916 -7.89 -24.00 5.35
CA GLN A 916 -8.90 -23.00 4.99
C GLN A 916 -8.34 -21.57 4.86
N GLN A 917 -7.06 -21.37 5.18
CA GLN A 917 -6.29 -20.13 4.99
C GLN A 917 -4.85 -20.47 4.58
N GLU A 918 -4.01 -19.45 4.42
CA GLU A 918 -2.62 -19.52 3.99
C GLU A 918 -1.80 -20.46 4.89
N ILE A 919 -0.77 -21.11 4.35
CA ILE A 919 0.13 -21.99 5.11
C ILE A 919 1.44 -21.27 5.38
N TYR A 920 1.67 -20.87 6.64
CA TYR A 920 2.85 -20.11 7.04
C TYR A 920 4.08 -20.97 7.32
N SER A 921 3.90 -22.23 7.72
CA SER A 921 5.00 -23.07 8.19
C SER A 921 4.80 -24.54 7.85
N LEU A 922 5.89 -25.19 7.44
CA LEU A 922 6.01 -26.63 7.20
C LEU A 922 7.24 -27.20 7.90
N ASP A 923 7.14 -28.44 8.39
CA ASP A 923 8.26 -29.22 8.89
C ASP A 923 8.09 -30.72 8.58
N PHE A 924 9.18 -31.47 8.47
CA PHE A 924 9.21 -32.91 8.13
C PHE A 924 9.62 -33.75 9.34
N SER A 925 8.98 -34.92 9.53
CA SER A 925 9.49 -35.89 10.51
C SER A 925 10.86 -36.42 10.09
N THR A 926 11.66 -36.82 11.08
CA THR A 926 13.02 -37.34 10.89
C THR A 926 13.09 -38.67 10.12
N ASP A 927 11.99 -39.42 10.04
CA ASP A 927 11.82 -40.60 9.18
C ASP A 927 11.28 -40.29 7.77
N GLY A 928 10.92 -39.03 7.49
CA GLY A 928 10.37 -38.55 6.22
C GLY A 928 8.92 -39.00 5.93
N ARG A 929 8.25 -39.65 6.90
CA ARG A 929 6.88 -40.16 6.74
C ARG A 929 5.82 -39.08 6.93
N LEU A 930 6.02 -38.14 7.84
CA LEU A 930 5.03 -37.14 8.22
C LEU A 930 5.49 -35.74 7.80
N ILE A 931 4.51 -34.92 7.43
CA ILE A 931 4.67 -33.47 7.32
C ILE A 931 3.74 -32.84 8.35
N VAL A 932 4.23 -31.83 9.06
CA VAL A 932 3.39 -30.94 9.88
C VAL A 932 3.25 -29.60 9.20
N SER A 933 2.06 -29.00 9.28
CA SER A 933 1.76 -27.68 8.72
C SER A 933 1.04 -26.77 9.70
N GLY A 934 1.29 -25.47 9.61
CA GLY A 934 0.60 -24.41 10.35
C GLY A 934 -0.05 -23.40 9.41
N SER A 935 -1.29 -22.99 9.71
CA SER A 935 -2.09 -22.08 8.90
C SER A 935 -2.82 -21.03 9.74
N GLY A 936 -3.19 -19.92 9.10
CA GLY A 936 -4.13 -18.94 9.67
C GLY A 936 -5.48 -19.53 10.09
N ASP A 937 -5.87 -20.70 9.54
CA ASP A 937 -7.15 -21.39 9.84
C ASP A 937 -7.29 -21.93 11.27
N LYS A 938 -6.36 -21.55 12.16
CA LYS A 938 -6.29 -21.94 13.58
C LYS A 938 -6.12 -23.45 13.77
N THR A 939 -5.61 -24.14 12.74
CA THR A 939 -5.18 -25.54 12.82
C THR A 939 -3.70 -25.69 12.55
N ALA A 940 -3.05 -26.54 13.35
CA ALA A 940 -1.92 -27.31 12.86
C ALA A 940 -2.45 -28.61 12.25
N ARG A 941 -1.74 -29.20 11.28
CA ARG A 941 -2.12 -30.50 10.69
C ARG A 941 -0.93 -31.43 10.57
N ILE A 942 -1.20 -32.72 10.65
CA ILE A 942 -0.23 -33.79 10.39
C ILE A 942 -0.70 -34.55 9.14
N TRP A 943 0.17 -34.70 8.15
CA TRP A 943 -0.08 -35.37 6.88
C TRP A 943 0.82 -36.58 6.75
N ASP A 944 0.29 -37.73 6.32
CA ASP A 944 1.09 -38.93 6.08
C ASP A 944 1.46 -39.08 4.59
N MET A 945 2.76 -39.17 4.30
CA MET A 945 3.32 -39.29 2.95
C MET A 945 3.02 -40.63 2.25
N VAL A 946 2.53 -41.63 2.99
CA VAL A 946 2.28 -42.99 2.47
C VAL A 946 0.83 -43.16 2.02
N ASP A 947 -0.14 -42.75 2.84
CA ASP A 947 -1.58 -42.90 2.56
C ASP A 947 -2.31 -41.59 2.23
N GLY A 948 -1.66 -40.43 2.43
CA GLY A 948 -2.24 -39.11 2.14
C GLY A 948 -3.29 -38.65 3.14
N THR A 949 -3.47 -39.35 4.26
CA THR A 949 -4.41 -38.93 5.32
C THR A 949 -3.93 -37.69 6.05
N SER A 950 -4.88 -36.92 6.60
CA SER A 950 -4.59 -35.76 7.44
C SER A 950 -5.25 -35.87 8.81
N LYS A 951 -4.55 -35.38 9.84
CA LYS A 951 -5.04 -35.25 11.21
C LYS A 951 -5.01 -33.77 11.60
N VAL A 952 -6.16 -33.24 11.98
CA VAL A 952 -6.34 -31.81 12.30
C VAL A 952 -6.17 -31.57 13.79
N LEU A 953 -5.35 -30.58 14.15
CA LEU A 953 -5.05 -30.14 15.51
C LEU A 953 -5.59 -28.71 15.68
N THR A 954 -6.88 -28.58 16.00
CA THR A 954 -7.57 -27.28 16.07
C THR A 954 -7.31 -26.55 17.39
N ILE A 955 -7.09 -25.23 17.32
CA ILE A 955 -7.01 -24.33 18.48
C ILE A 955 -8.41 -23.75 18.77
N ASN A 956 -9.14 -24.40 19.67
CA ASN A 956 -10.48 -24.01 20.13
C ASN A 956 -10.47 -23.66 21.64
N ASP A 957 -9.65 -22.69 22.05
CA ASP A 957 -9.54 -22.28 23.45
C ASP A 957 -10.42 -21.06 23.75
N HIS A 958 -11.45 -21.24 24.58
CA HIS A 958 -12.32 -20.14 25.04
C HIS A 958 -11.59 -19.07 25.88
N ASP A 959 -10.44 -19.43 26.48
CA ASP A 959 -9.57 -18.53 27.26
C ASP A 959 -8.50 -17.83 26.37
N SER A 960 -8.86 -17.51 25.13
CA SER A 960 -8.01 -16.70 24.25
C SER A 960 -8.29 -15.21 24.47
N LEU A 961 -7.26 -14.43 24.76
CA LEU A 961 -7.39 -12.98 24.96
C LEU A 961 -7.59 -12.24 23.63
N ASN A 962 -7.14 -12.83 22.52
CA ASN A 962 -7.36 -12.37 21.16
C ASN A 962 -8.33 -13.33 20.44
N ASN A 963 -9.28 -12.81 19.68
CA ASN A 963 -10.17 -13.67 18.86
C ASN A 963 -9.45 -14.31 17.66
N ASP A 964 -8.20 -13.91 17.38
CA ASP A 964 -7.33 -14.58 16.42
C ASP A 964 -6.29 -15.46 17.13
N ALA A 965 -6.07 -16.65 16.57
CA ALA A 965 -5.19 -17.70 17.05
C ALA A 965 -4.55 -18.48 15.87
N GLY A 966 -4.39 -17.84 14.70
CA GLY A 966 -3.70 -18.41 13.55
C GLY A 966 -2.33 -18.99 13.90
N VAL A 967 -1.96 -20.10 13.24
CA VAL A 967 -0.71 -20.82 13.50
C VAL A 967 0.38 -20.33 12.56
N THR A 968 1.33 -19.57 13.10
CA THR A 968 2.45 -18.94 12.37
C THR A 968 3.60 -19.90 12.11
N SER A 969 3.85 -20.83 13.05
CA SER A 969 5.03 -21.68 13.06
C SER A 969 4.70 -23.05 13.65
N VAL A 970 5.19 -24.11 13.01
CA VAL A 970 5.15 -25.49 13.53
C VAL A 970 6.54 -26.11 13.53
N ALA A 971 6.75 -27.05 14.44
CA ALA A 971 7.91 -27.94 14.46
C ALA A 971 7.48 -29.33 14.93
N ILE A 972 8.08 -30.39 14.38
CA ILE A 972 7.93 -31.75 14.89
C ILE A 972 9.15 -32.15 15.72
N SER A 973 8.92 -32.80 16.85
CA SER A 973 9.98 -33.27 17.75
C SER A 973 10.89 -34.29 17.05
N PRO A 974 12.21 -34.34 17.34
CA PRO A 974 13.15 -35.24 16.65
C PRO A 974 12.81 -36.75 16.72
N ASN A 975 12.03 -37.17 17.71
CA ASN A 975 11.54 -38.55 17.88
C ASN A 975 10.18 -38.83 17.21
N GLY A 976 9.60 -37.85 16.50
CA GLY A 976 8.31 -37.96 15.82
C GLY A 976 7.07 -38.05 16.72
N GLN A 977 7.18 -37.81 18.04
CA GLN A 977 6.07 -38.02 18.98
C GLN A 977 5.20 -36.78 19.24
N TYR A 978 5.75 -35.57 19.07
CA TYR A 978 5.07 -34.32 19.41
C TYR A 978 5.13 -33.29 18.27
N VAL A 979 4.05 -32.55 18.09
CA VAL A 979 4.01 -31.33 17.26
C VAL A 979 3.91 -30.13 18.19
N ALA A 980 4.81 -29.16 18.05
CA ALA A 980 4.69 -27.86 18.66
C ALA A 980 4.16 -26.86 17.63
N ALA A 981 3.30 -25.93 18.06
CA ALA A 981 2.85 -24.81 17.23
C ALA A 981 2.86 -23.49 18.01
N GLY A 982 3.42 -22.44 17.38
CA GLY A 982 3.30 -21.05 17.80
C GLY A 982 2.05 -20.40 17.20
N SER A 983 1.41 -19.51 17.95
CA SER A 983 0.15 -18.86 17.56
C SER A 983 0.17 -17.36 17.86
N LEU A 984 -0.67 -16.62 17.12
CA LEU A 984 -0.97 -15.20 17.34
C LEU A 984 -1.63 -14.93 18.71
N ASP A 985 -2.19 -15.96 19.38
CA ASP A 985 -2.82 -15.82 20.69
C ASP A 985 -1.84 -15.82 21.89
N THR A 986 -0.54 -15.64 21.63
CA THR A 986 0.59 -15.63 22.58
C THR A 986 0.96 -17.00 23.19
N VAL A 987 0.26 -18.09 22.84
CA VAL A 987 0.45 -19.41 23.45
C VAL A 987 1.14 -20.38 22.49
N VAL A 988 2.16 -21.08 22.99
CA VAL A 988 2.73 -22.25 22.30
C VAL A 988 2.02 -23.51 22.78
N ARG A 989 1.60 -24.36 21.84
CA ARG A 989 0.83 -25.57 22.12
C ARG A 989 1.58 -26.81 21.64
N ILE A 990 1.48 -27.91 22.40
CA ILE A 990 2.11 -29.19 22.05
C ILE A 990 1.06 -30.30 22.02
N TRP A 991 0.95 -31.00 20.89
CA TRP A 991 0.07 -32.16 20.71
C TRP A 991 0.88 -33.45 20.54
N ASP A 992 0.31 -34.56 20.98
CA ASP A 992 0.83 -35.92 20.72
C ASP A 992 0.42 -36.38 19.31
N VAL A 993 1.41 -36.80 18.51
CA VAL A 993 1.26 -37.15 17.08
C VAL A 993 0.35 -38.37 16.90
N GLN A 994 0.39 -39.35 17.82
CA GLN A 994 -0.36 -40.60 17.68
C GLN A 994 -1.85 -40.39 17.96
N THR A 995 -2.19 -39.73 19.06
CA THR A 995 -3.55 -39.51 19.55
C THR A 995 -4.21 -38.24 19.02
N GLY A 996 -3.43 -37.24 18.60
CA GLY A 996 -3.92 -35.90 18.27
C GLY A 996 -4.33 -35.07 19.49
N GLN A 997 -4.09 -35.54 20.72
CA GLN A 997 -4.48 -34.82 21.93
C GLN A 997 -3.49 -33.71 22.26
N LEU A 998 -4.00 -32.55 22.68
CA LEU A 998 -3.21 -31.45 23.21
C LEU A 998 -2.65 -31.86 24.59
N VAL A 999 -1.33 -31.89 24.70
CA VAL A 999 -0.60 -32.36 25.89
C VAL A 999 -0.26 -31.20 26.82
N GLU A 1000 0.23 -30.08 26.28
CA GLU A 1000 0.63 -28.90 27.05
C GLU A 1000 0.26 -27.57 26.38
N ARG A 1001 0.08 -26.53 27.21
CA ARG A 1001 -0.10 -25.12 26.81
C ARG A 1001 0.94 -24.24 27.49
N LEU A 1002 1.98 -23.89 26.76
CA LEU A 1002 3.09 -23.06 27.20
C LEU A 1002 2.69 -21.58 27.11
N ARG A 1003 2.10 -21.07 28.21
CA ARG A 1003 1.71 -19.66 28.37
C ARG A 1003 2.84 -18.87 29.03
N GLY A 1004 3.11 -17.65 28.54
CA GLY A 1004 4.09 -16.76 29.17
C GLY A 1004 4.69 -15.68 28.26
N HIS A 1005 4.55 -15.79 26.92
CA HIS A 1005 4.75 -14.64 26.04
C HIS A 1005 3.66 -13.59 26.26
N ARG A 1006 3.95 -12.35 25.87
CA ARG A 1006 3.03 -11.20 25.99
C ARG A 1006 2.44 -10.72 24.67
N ASP A 1007 2.87 -11.33 23.57
CA ASP A 1007 2.50 -10.99 22.20
C ASP A 1007 2.57 -12.26 21.33
N SER A 1008 2.17 -12.15 20.07
CA SER A 1008 2.16 -13.19 19.05
C SER A 1008 3.48 -13.95 18.97
N VAL A 1009 3.41 -15.28 18.86
CA VAL A 1009 4.57 -16.14 18.64
C VAL A 1009 4.75 -16.34 17.14
N TYR A 1010 5.98 -16.22 16.62
CA TYR A 1010 6.30 -16.34 15.19
C TYR A 1010 7.29 -17.46 14.85
N SER A 1011 7.94 -18.05 15.84
CA SER A 1011 8.86 -19.17 15.63
C SER A 1011 8.80 -20.14 16.81
N VAL A 1012 8.78 -21.45 16.52
CA VAL A 1012 8.99 -22.54 17.48
C VAL A 1012 9.97 -23.56 16.93
N ALA A 1013 10.85 -24.10 17.78
CA ALA A 1013 11.80 -25.14 17.41
C ALA A 1013 12.14 -26.05 18.60
N PHE A 1014 12.13 -27.36 18.40
CA PHE A 1014 12.63 -28.32 19.40
C PHE A 1014 14.16 -28.33 19.45
N THR A 1015 14.73 -28.63 20.62
CA THR A 1015 16.15 -28.97 20.71
C THR A 1015 16.43 -30.30 20.00
N PRO A 1016 17.64 -30.53 19.45
CA PRO A 1016 17.99 -31.78 18.78
C PRO A 1016 17.88 -33.05 19.65
N ASP A 1017 17.86 -32.90 20.98
CA ASP A 1017 17.67 -34.00 21.94
C ASP A 1017 16.20 -34.18 22.39
N GLY A 1018 15.28 -33.36 21.88
CA GLY A 1018 13.83 -33.39 22.15
C GLY A 1018 13.41 -32.95 23.56
N LYS A 1019 14.33 -32.46 24.40
CA LYS A 1019 14.03 -32.11 25.81
C LYS A 1019 13.66 -30.65 26.03
N GLY A 1020 14.02 -29.77 25.10
CA GLY A 1020 13.69 -28.35 25.15
C GLY A 1020 12.85 -27.93 23.94
N LEU A 1021 12.09 -26.86 24.11
CA LEU A 1021 11.48 -26.10 23.03
C LEU A 1021 11.93 -24.64 23.15
N VAL A 1022 12.30 -24.01 22.05
CA VAL A 1022 12.54 -22.56 21.99
C VAL A 1022 11.38 -21.93 21.22
N SER A 1023 10.90 -20.76 21.69
CA SER A 1023 9.94 -19.92 20.96
C SER A 1023 10.36 -18.46 20.92
N GLY A 1024 10.04 -17.78 19.81
CA GLY A 1024 10.27 -16.34 19.60
C GLY A 1024 8.98 -15.59 19.30
N SER A 1025 8.87 -14.37 19.80
CA SER A 1025 7.64 -13.56 19.83
C SER A 1025 7.94 -12.07 19.72
N LEU A 1026 6.96 -11.32 19.20
CA LEU A 1026 6.96 -9.86 19.15
C LEU A 1026 7.07 -9.19 20.54
N ASP A 1027 6.91 -9.96 21.63
CA ASP A 1027 7.20 -9.49 23.00
C ASP A 1027 8.70 -9.21 23.27
N LYS A 1028 9.54 -9.32 22.23
CA LYS A 1028 10.99 -9.03 22.24
C LYS A 1028 11.78 -9.99 23.15
N THR A 1029 11.24 -11.20 23.31
CA THR A 1029 11.91 -12.28 24.02
C THR A 1029 11.94 -13.58 23.24
N LEU A 1030 13.02 -14.33 23.45
CA LEU A 1030 13.03 -15.76 23.18
C LEU A 1030 12.81 -16.49 24.51
N LYS A 1031 12.01 -17.55 24.53
CA LYS A 1031 11.81 -18.38 25.72
C LYS A 1031 12.25 -19.81 25.47
N PHE A 1032 12.95 -20.37 26.44
CA PHE A 1032 13.26 -21.80 26.48
C PHE A 1032 12.32 -22.47 27.47
N TRP A 1033 11.64 -23.51 27.00
CA TRP A 1033 10.71 -24.33 27.75
C TRP A 1033 11.31 -25.71 27.97
N ASP A 1034 11.38 -26.15 29.23
CA ASP A 1034 11.71 -27.53 29.54
C ASP A 1034 10.49 -28.42 29.27
N VAL A 1035 10.61 -29.26 28.23
CA VAL A 1035 9.59 -30.24 27.82
C VAL A 1035 10.06 -31.67 28.09
N SER A 1036 11.15 -31.87 28.83
CA SER A 1036 11.70 -33.20 29.16
C SER A 1036 10.70 -34.08 29.93
N ALA A 1037 9.78 -33.46 30.67
CA ALA A 1037 8.67 -34.12 31.35
C ALA A 1037 7.69 -34.85 30.39
N LEU A 1038 7.67 -34.49 29.10
CA LEU A 1038 6.89 -35.19 28.08
C LEU A 1038 7.53 -36.52 27.65
N GLY A 1039 8.85 -36.65 27.76
CA GLY A 1039 9.61 -37.86 27.38
C GLY A 1039 9.34 -39.10 28.27
N GLY A 1040 8.38 -39.04 29.19
CA GLY A 1040 7.91 -40.19 29.96
C GLY A 1040 6.99 -41.08 29.12
N GLY A 1041 7.40 -42.33 28.90
CA GLY A 1041 6.68 -43.28 28.03
C GLY A 1041 5.18 -43.51 28.37
N PRO A 1042 4.44 -44.16 27.44
CA PRO A 1042 2.98 -43.99 27.25
C PRO A 1042 2.02 -44.44 28.38
N GLY A 1043 2.52 -44.72 29.59
CA GLY A 1043 1.72 -45.04 30.77
C GLY A 1043 1.48 -43.89 31.76
N GLN A 1044 2.16 -42.73 31.65
CA GLN A 1044 2.07 -41.66 32.66
C GLN A 1044 1.10 -40.52 32.32
N VAL A 1045 0.99 -40.12 31.05
CA VAL A 1045 0.16 -38.96 30.63
C VAL A 1045 -1.30 -39.10 31.08
N ALA A 1046 -1.86 -40.31 30.93
CA ALA A 1046 -3.26 -40.63 31.24
C ALA A 1046 -3.66 -40.48 32.73
N LYS A 1047 -2.73 -40.23 33.65
CA LYS A 1047 -3.04 -39.97 35.07
C LYS A 1047 -3.10 -38.48 35.44
N ARG A 1048 -2.49 -37.57 34.68
CA ARG A 1048 -2.53 -36.13 35.02
C ARG A 1048 -3.85 -35.44 34.68
N SER A 1049 -4.56 -35.91 33.65
CA SER A 1049 -5.79 -35.27 33.12
C SER A 1049 -7.02 -35.33 34.02
N LYS A 1050 -6.92 -35.89 35.24
CA LYS A 1050 -8.02 -35.91 36.24
C LYS A 1050 -7.69 -35.25 37.59
N GLU A 1051 -6.44 -34.91 37.87
CA GLU A 1051 -6.05 -34.28 39.15
C GLU A 1051 -4.98 -33.18 38.97
N VAL A 1052 -5.43 -31.99 38.57
CA VAL A 1052 -4.67 -30.74 38.76
C VAL A 1052 -5.62 -29.69 39.35
N LYS A 1053 -5.59 -29.57 40.69
CA LYS A 1053 -5.97 -28.31 41.35
C LYS A 1053 -4.89 -27.25 41.04
N ARG A 1054 -5.26 -25.97 41.08
CA ARG A 1054 -4.28 -24.88 41.07
C ARG A 1054 -3.42 -24.96 42.34
N ASP A 1055 -2.15 -25.30 42.17
CA ASP A 1055 -1.07 -25.14 43.15
C ASP A 1055 0.18 -24.68 42.39
N ASP A 1056 0.92 -23.70 42.93
CA ASP A 1056 2.10 -23.13 42.27
C ASP A 1056 3.23 -24.15 42.13
N LYS A 1057 3.40 -24.67 40.92
CA LYS A 1057 4.64 -25.29 40.44
C LYS A 1057 5.17 -24.45 39.30
N GLY A 1058 6.46 -24.12 39.36
CA GLY A 1058 7.09 -23.12 38.51
C GLY A 1058 6.84 -23.34 37.01
N SER A 1059 6.73 -22.24 36.28
CA SER A 1059 6.48 -22.25 34.84
C SER A 1059 7.49 -23.15 34.09
N PRO A 1060 7.06 -23.91 33.06
CA PRO A 1060 7.98 -24.66 32.21
C PRO A 1060 8.98 -23.78 31.46
N CYS A 1061 8.78 -22.45 31.41
CA CYS A 1061 9.78 -21.49 30.93
C CYS A 1061 10.96 -21.42 31.93
N THR A 1062 12.05 -22.14 31.65
CA THR A 1062 13.24 -22.16 32.51
C THR A 1062 14.28 -21.09 32.15
N MET A 1063 14.22 -20.51 30.93
CA MET A 1063 15.03 -19.34 30.56
C MET A 1063 14.22 -18.36 29.70
N ASN A 1064 14.41 -17.06 29.92
CA ASN A 1064 13.79 -15.96 29.19
C ASN A 1064 14.88 -15.00 28.70
N PHE A 1065 15.17 -15.02 27.40
CA PHE A 1065 16.20 -14.19 26.79
C PHE A 1065 15.59 -12.84 26.38
N THR A 1066 16.06 -11.76 27.01
CA THR A 1066 15.54 -10.40 26.83
C THR A 1066 16.60 -9.48 26.22
N GLY A 1067 16.18 -8.54 25.38
CA GLY A 1067 17.10 -7.59 24.73
C GLY A 1067 17.42 -7.94 23.27
N HIS A 1068 16.68 -8.88 22.68
CA HIS A 1068 16.57 -8.98 21.23
C HIS A 1068 15.71 -7.82 20.72
N LYS A 1069 16.23 -7.03 19.78
CA LYS A 1069 15.44 -6.13 18.95
C LYS A 1069 15.09 -6.85 17.66
N GLU A 1070 13.82 -6.86 17.31
CA GLU A 1070 13.36 -7.18 15.96
C GLU A 1070 13.16 -5.87 15.20
N GLU A 1071 13.56 -5.84 13.92
CA GLU A 1071 12.80 -5.10 12.93
C GLU A 1071 11.52 -5.92 12.71
N THR A 1072 10.37 -5.42 13.18
CA THR A 1072 9.13 -6.21 13.23
C THR A 1072 8.67 -6.59 11.83
N THR A 1073 8.67 -7.90 11.52
CA THR A 1073 8.22 -8.47 10.24
C THR A 1073 6.70 -8.45 10.10
N THR A 1074 6.11 -7.27 10.01
CA THR A 1074 4.74 -7.08 9.51
C THR A 1074 4.70 -7.37 8.01
N TYR A 1075 3.76 -8.21 7.57
CA TYR A 1075 3.57 -8.56 6.15
C TYR A 1075 2.91 -7.43 5.34
N SER A 1076 3.61 -6.30 5.18
CA SER A 1076 3.23 -5.20 4.28
C SER A 1076 4.19 -5.16 3.09
N PHE A 1077 3.70 -5.49 1.90
CA PHE A 1077 4.54 -5.89 0.74
C PHE A 1077 5.25 -4.76 -0.02
N THR A 1078 5.18 -3.50 0.44
CA THR A 1078 5.39 -2.32 -0.42
C THR A 1078 6.64 -1.48 -0.15
N ASP A 1079 7.02 -1.24 1.11
CA ASP A 1079 7.93 -0.13 1.48
C ASP A 1079 9.27 -0.55 2.15
N SER A 1080 9.69 -1.82 2.07
CA SER A 1080 10.92 -2.29 2.75
C SER A 1080 11.74 -3.30 1.94
N ILE A 1081 12.46 -2.79 0.94
CA ILE A 1081 13.24 -3.57 -0.04
C ILE A 1081 14.46 -4.28 0.58
N HIS A 1082 14.82 -4.10 1.86
CA HIS A 1082 16.06 -4.68 2.43
C HIS A 1082 15.90 -5.55 3.70
N LEU A 1083 14.68 -5.81 4.17
CA LEU A 1083 14.46 -6.62 5.37
C LEU A 1083 14.80 -8.11 5.14
N VAL A 1084 15.38 -8.76 6.14
CA VAL A 1084 15.51 -10.23 6.20
C VAL A 1084 14.20 -10.83 6.72
N ILE A 1085 13.54 -11.61 5.87
CA ILE A 1085 12.21 -12.20 6.13
C ILE A 1085 12.34 -13.61 6.72
N SER A 1086 13.40 -14.33 6.34
CA SER A 1086 13.63 -15.71 6.75
C SER A 1086 15.12 -15.98 6.96
N ILE A 1087 15.45 -16.79 7.97
CA ILE A 1087 16.81 -17.22 8.29
C ILE A 1087 16.83 -18.72 8.56
N ASP A 1088 17.88 -19.40 8.11
CA ASP A 1088 18.12 -20.82 8.43
C ASP A 1088 19.61 -21.08 8.74
N LEU A 1089 19.87 -22.11 9.55
CA LEU A 1089 21.21 -22.54 9.95
C LEU A 1089 21.50 -23.91 9.34
N SER A 1090 22.61 -24.06 8.61
CA SER A 1090 22.93 -25.33 7.96
C SER A 1090 23.18 -26.43 8.99
N PRO A 1091 22.54 -27.61 8.87
CA PRO A 1091 22.81 -28.76 9.74
C PRO A 1091 24.27 -29.25 9.68
N ALA A 1092 25.00 -28.94 8.58
CA ALA A 1092 26.43 -29.20 8.46
C ALA A 1092 27.31 -28.20 9.23
N GLY A 1093 26.72 -27.14 9.78
CA GLY A 1093 27.39 -26.04 10.47
C GLY A 1093 28.16 -25.11 9.53
N SER A 1094 28.87 -24.13 10.11
CA SER A 1094 29.73 -23.13 9.45
C SER A 1094 29.08 -22.17 8.44
N ILE A 1095 27.83 -22.40 8.02
CA ILE A 1095 27.06 -21.48 7.16
C ILE A 1095 25.61 -21.30 7.63
N LEU A 1096 25.08 -20.11 7.39
CA LEU A 1096 23.67 -19.74 7.55
C LEU A 1096 23.15 -19.08 6.27
N ALA A 1097 21.83 -19.07 6.06
CA ALA A 1097 21.20 -18.44 4.92
C ALA A 1097 20.12 -17.46 5.37
N THR A 1098 19.92 -16.38 4.60
CA THR A 1098 18.88 -15.37 4.81
C THR A 1098 18.12 -15.10 3.52
N GLY A 1099 16.80 -15.13 3.53
CA GLY A 1099 15.93 -14.63 2.44
C GLY A 1099 15.40 -13.24 2.77
N SER A 1100 15.37 -12.34 1.78
CA SER A 1100 15.10 -10.91 2.01
C SER A 1100 14.21 -10.24 0.94
N GLY A 1101 13.74 -9.04 1.28
CA GLY A 1101 12.84 -8.20 0.48
C GLY A 1101 13.44 -7.68 -0.84
N ASP A 1102 14.77 -7.70 -0.98
CA ASP A 1102 15.52 -7.26 -2.18
C ASP A 1102 15.54 -8.29 -3.31
N TRP A 1103 14.68 -9.31 -3.19
CA TRP A 1103 14.62 -10.46 -4.10
C TRP A 1103 15.93 -11.26 -4.08
N GLN A 1104 16.68 -11.20 -2.96
CA GLN A 1104 17.91 -11.94 -2.75
C GLN A 1104 17.71 -13.03 -1.69
N ALA A 1105 18.45 -14.14 -1.86
CA ALA A 1105 18.86 -14.96 -0.74
C ALA A 1105 20.38 -14.84 -0.60
N ARG A 1106 20.89 -14.79 0.62
CA ARG A 1106 22.33 -14.66 0.91
C ARG A 1106 22.79 -15.84 1.75
N ILE A 1107 23.92 -16.44 1.37
CA ILE A 1107 24.60 -17.48 2.17
C ILE A 1107 25.80 -16.83 2.85
N TRP A 1108 25.88 -16.96 4.16
CA TRP A 1108 26.92 -16.40 5.00
C TRP A 1108 27.68 -17.53 5.69
N SER A 1109 29.00 -17.43 5.73
CA SER A 1109 29.87 -18.26 6.56
C SER A 1109 29.94 -17.68 7.96
N TYR A 1110 30.07 -18.54 8.98
CA TYR A 1110 30.38 -18.13 10.34
C TYR A 1110 31.48 -19.01 10.96
N ASN A 1111 32.42 -18.37 11.64
CA ASN A 1111 33.52 -19.02 12.38
C ASN A 1111 33.45 -18.61 13.86
N GLN A 1112 33.90 -19.47 14.77
CA GLN A 1112 34.06 -19.10 16.18
C GLN A 1112 35.34 -18.28 16.41
N VAL A 1113 35.31 -17.41 17.43
CA VAL A 1113 36.35 -16.41 17.77
C VAL A 1113 36.70 -16.44 19.27
#